data_AF-A0AA39WSH2-F1
#
_entry.id   AF-A0AA39WSH2-F1
#
_cell.length_a   1.000
_cell.length_b   1.000
_cell.length_c   1.000
_cell.angle_alpha   90.00
_cell.angle_beta   90.00
_cell.angle_gamma   90.00
#
_symmetry.space_group_name_H-M   'P 1'
#
loop_
_entity.id
_entity.type
_entity.pdbx_description
1 polymer ?
#
loop_
_entity_poly.entity_id
_entity_poly.type
_entity_poly.pdbx_seq_one_letter_code
_entity_poly.pdbx_strand_id
1 'polypeptide(L)'
;MAKIEPLCQYCASIEFNYKLLNDAEPVWSLGPWSRLEQSRCPFCKLVRRFFHEWQRVDATGRAEQYRERLDISLQWFGKRSKHLDATGRGYFGFELANAGQQICFAARTMPHRATSSPRFLRRSASPEFDVGMLTSWLTTCSTEHSTSCNISASGRPAAFTQAFPGLPALRFIDVQHNCLAETREICQYVALSYVWGTTVKLRLTKAILPTLLQGGQLENVFKQLPRTVRDAIILVRKLGLRYLWVDALCLVQDDKEDVAAGIAVMDQLYERSWFTIIAACGHDADAGLPGVRETSRKEYDPCVEVKPGMLLGVRTQVKYLMESSVHGTRAWTFQETILPRRSLYFVDDQIFFRCRQSEFSEACLDHPTPYFDDDTFTNLITPFTSMDISLKALSRILNAYTRRALTNQEDAIHAMAGILRRFSEKLRCSFFQGMPTAAFDSAVLFSGAVNSTPLRRRLNFPSYSWAGWIGTLESLCDGPGSRTGNPNLAWNKWLCDSTWIVWYKRSSSGVLNLVWDPAANESFPIDDPSFIGYRKRQPFRPPAALTRRGISTTRTAPTEHFKHEMPTLDYHLLQFWTLAIWFNLDFINPFMTTAGLVDSPGVQCGTVTLDAFGEMPFYNSKGPFEVILLSHYDDDEYNVMLLEWNGNVAERRGTGEVQKTGVEHGFPPGPVWKEIFLG
;
A
#
# COMPACT_ATOMS: atom_id res chain seq x y z
N MET A 1 21.27 43.85 7.78
CA MET A 1 20.62 42.66 8.39
C MET A 1 19.14 42.98 8.53
N ALA A 2 18.24 42.18 7.96
CA ALA A 2 16.80 42.36 8.17
C ALA A 2 16.49 42.20 9.67
N LYS A 3 15.69 43.11 10.23
CA LYS A 3 15.34 43.10 11.66
C LYS A 3 14.36 41.95 11.90
N ILE A 4 14.76 40.94 12.68
CA ILE A 4 13.90 39.80 13.04
C ILE A 4 12.71 40.35 13.83
N GLU A 5 11.50 39.97 13.42
CA GLU A 5 10.28 40.35 14.14
C GLU A 5 10.23 39.70 15.53
N PRO A 6 9.78 40.41 16.57
CA PRO A 6 9.70 39.84 17.91
C PRO A 6 8.68 38.70 17.99
N LEU A 7 8.88 37.81 18.97
CA LEU A 7 7.87 36.82 19.32
C LEU A 7 6.64 37.50 19.91
N CYS A 8 5.47 36.96 19.56
CA CYS A 8 4.23 37.35 20.21
C CYS A 8 4.12 36.76 21.62
N GLN A 9 3.17 37.26 22.43
CA GLN A 9 3.00 36.83 23.83
C GLN A 9 2.87 35.31 24.02
N TYR A 10 2.17 34.62 23.11
CA TYR A 10 2.00 33.16 23.16
C TYR A 10 3.29 32.41 22.82
N CYS A 11 4.01 32.82 21.77
CA CYS A 11 5.25 32.16 21.39
C CYS A 11 6.40 32.53 22.34
N ALA A 12 6.32 33.66 23.04
CA ALA A 12 7.31 34.07 24.02
C ALA A 12 7.35 33.17 25.26
N SER A 13 6.24 32.50 25.61
CA SER A 13 6.19 31.54 26.73
C SER A 13 6.77 30.18 26.41
N ILE A 14 7.17 29.93 25.15
CA ILE A 14 7.76 28.66 24.73
C ILE A 14 9.25 28.66 25.06
N GLU A 15 9.67 27.65 25.81
CA GLU A 15 11.08 27.40 26.09
C GLU A 15 11.73 26.75 24.86
N PHE A 16 12.46 27.53 24.06
CA PHE A 16 13.13 27.03 22.84
C PHE A 16 14.54 26.47 23.13
N ASN A 17 14.70 25.80 24.27
CA ASN A 17 15.94 25.14 24.65
C ASN A 17 15.74 23.64 24.73
N TYR A 18 16.15 22.92 23.69
CA TYR A 18 15.98 21.46 23.59
C TYR A 18 16.58 20.70 24.79
N LYS A 19 17.59 21.22 25.48
CA LYS A 19 18.16 20.57 26.67
C LYS A 19 17.19 20.60 27.85
N LEU A 20 16.44 21.69 28.00
CA LEU A 20 15.45 21.87 29.07
C LEU A 20 14.14 21.15 28.75
N LEU A 21 13.84 20.93 27.46
CA LEU A 21 12.63 20.24 27.02
C LEU A 21 12.72 18.71 27.11
N ASN A 22 13.91 18.11 27.19
CA ASN A 22 14.04 16.65 27.10
C ASN A 22 13.46 15.88 28.30
N ASP A 23 13.21 16.55 29.43
CA ASP A 23 12.75 15.92 30.68
C ASP A 23 11.23 16.03 30.92
N ALA A 24 10.51 16.81 30.10
CA ALA A 24 9.07 17.02 30.19
C ALA A 24 8.39 16.98 28.80
N GLU A 25 7.08 16.72 28.73
CA GLU A 25 6.28 16.83 27.50
C GLU A 25 5.32 18.03 27.61
N PRO A 26 5.85 19.27 27.67
CA PRO A 26 5.03 20.46 27.85
C PRO A 26 4.10 20.69 26.65
N VAL A 27 2.93 21.26 26.96
CA VAL A 27 1.94 21.71 25.99
C VAL A 27 1.73 23.21 26.18
N TRP A 28 1.74 23.97 25.08
CA TRP A 28 1.52 25.41 25.08
C TRP A 28 0.30 25.76 24.23
N SER A 29 -0.52 26.67 24.75
CA SER A 29 -1.59 27.34 24.00
C SER A 29 -1.00 28.37 23.04
N LEU A 30 -1.45 28.36 21.77
CA LEU A 30 -1.10 29.37 20.77
C LEU A 30 -2.25 30.34 20.46
N GLY A 31 -3.41 30.14 21.11
CA GLY A 31 -4.65 30.86 20.87
C GLY A 31 -5.43 30.31 19.67
N PRO A 32 -6.54 30.96 19.28
CA PRO A 32 -7.37 30.53 18.16
C PRO A 32 -6.66 30.71 16.81
N TRP A 33 -7.06 29.91 15.82
CA TRP A 33 -6.45 29.90 14.48
C TRP A 33 -6.49 31.27 13.76
N SER A 34 -7.62 31.99 13.84
CA SER A 34 -7.82 33.33 13.23
C SER A 34 -6.72 34.33 13.61
N ARG A 35 -6.19 34.18 14.82
CA ARG A 35 -5.10 35.00 15.34
C ARG A 35 -3.73 34.56 14.79
N LEU A 36 -3.50 33.25 14.62
CA LEU A 36 -2.28 32.75 13.98
C LEU A 36 -2.16 33.24 12.54
N GLU A 37 -3.26 33.24 11.79
CA GLU A 37 -3.32 33.74 10.40
C GLU A 37 -2.85 35.18 10.26
N GLN A 38 -3.20 36.06 11.20
CA GLN A 38 -2.86 37.48 11.14
C GLN A 38 -1.49 37.80 11.77
N SER A 39 -0.92 36.85 12.51
CA SER A 39 0.33 37.05 13.24
C SER A 39 1.52 37.18 12.31
N ARG A 40 2.36 38.19 12.56
CA ARG A 40 3.65 38.35 11.89
C ARG A 40 4.82 37.71 12.66
N CYS A 41 4.56 37.16 13.84
CA CYS A 41 5.54 36.46 14.66
C CYS A 41 6.21 35.32 13.87
N PRO A 42 7.55 35.22 13.86
CA PRO A 42 8.27 34.23 13.04
C PRO A 42 7.87 32.78 13.36
N PHE A 43 7.65 32.45 14.64
CA PHE A 43 7.19 31.11 15.01
C PHE A 43 5.75 30.82 14.56
N CYS A 44 4.85 31.81 14.64
CA CYS A 44 3.50 31.66 14.09
C CYS A 44 3.55 31.43 12.57
N LYS A 45 4.46 32.08 11.83
CA LYS A 45 4.66 31.83 10.39
C LYS A 45 5.04 30.36 10.14
N LEU A 46 5.91 29.80 10.97
CA LEU A 46 6.32 28.40 10.89
C LEU A 46 5.18 27.42 11.23
N VAL A 47 4.40 27.72 12.27
CA VAL A 47 3.20 26.95 12.64
C VAL A 47 2.18 26.94 11.51
N ARG A 48 1.94 28.07 10.84
CA ARG A 48 1.05 28.11 9.66
C ARG A 48 1.59 27.27 8.51
N ARG A 49 2.90 27.33 8.24
CA ARG A 49 3.53 26.49 7.20
C ARG A 49 3.32 25.01 7.50
N PHE A 50 3.56 24.60 8.75
CA PHE A 50 3.28 23.24 9.21
C PHE A 50 1.82 22.87 8.91
N PHE A 51 0.88 23.72 9.31
CA PHE A 51 -0.54 23.44 9.17
C PHE A 51 -0.99 23.32 7.70
N HIS A 52 -0.52 24.20 6.82
CA HIS A 52 -0.82 24.11 5.39
C HIS A 52 -0.26 22.84 4.75
N GLU A 53 0.95 22.44 5.13
CA GLU A 53 1.52 21.16 4.70
C GLU A 53 0.73 19.97 5.28
N TRP A 54 0.29 20.04 6.54
CA TRP A 54 -0.53 19.01 7.17
C TRP A 54 -1.85 18.84 6.43
N GLN A 55 -2.56 19.95 6.20
CA GLN A 55 -3.83 19.96 5.46
C GLN A 55 -3.70 19.37 4.05
N ARG A 56 -2.56 19.60 3.38
CA ARG A 56 -2.30 19.03 2.05
C ARG A 56 -2.15 17.51 2.07
N VAL A 57 -1.52 16.96 3.11
CA VAL A 57 -1.24 15.52 3.22
C VAL A 57 -2.27 14.76 4.07
N ASP A 58 -3.22 15.46 4.67
CA ASP A 58 -4.22 14.87 5.55
C ASP A 58 -5.49 14.47 4.79
N ALA A 59 -5.52 13.21 4.36
CA ALA A 59 -6.70 12.63 3.73
C ALA A 59 -7.91 12.49 4.66
N THR A 60 -7.74 12.63 5.98
CA THR A 60 -8.80 12.37 6.99
C THR A 60 -9.55 13.62 7.46
N GLY A 61 -9.12 14.81 7.04
CA GLY A 61 -9.74 16.08 7.47
C GLY A 61 -9.51 16.46 8.93
N ARG A 62 -8.64 15.74 9.66
CA ARG A 62 -8.22 16.05 11.04
C ARG A 62 -7.62 17.44 11.16
N ALA A 63 -6.88 17.90 10.15
CA ALA A 63 -6.32 19.24 10.10
C ALA A 63 -7.43 20.29 10.16
N GLU A 64 -8.49 20.19 9.34
CA GLU A 64 -9.58 21.18 9.35
C GLU A 64 -10.34 21.15 10.69
N GLN A 65 -10.62 19.96 11.22
CA GLN A 65 -11.22 19.82 12.56
C GLN A 65 -10.35 20.47 13.65
N TYR A 66 -9.02 20.35 13.55
CA TYR A 66 -8.10 20.99 14.48
C TYR A 66 -8.09 22.52 14.33
N ARG A 67 -8.29 23.03 13.10
CA ARG A 67 -8.39 24.46 12.79
C ARG A 67 -9.55 25.15 13.51
N GLU A 68 -10.67 24.44 13.62
CA GLU A 68 -11.91 24.92 14.23
C GLU A 68 -11.87 24.96 15.76
N ARG A 69 -10.81 24.43 16.38
CA ARG A 69 -10.66 24.49 17.83
C ARG A 69 -10.56 25.93 18.33
N LEU A 70 -11.16 26.17 19.49
CA LEU A 70 -11.06 27.45 20.21
C LEU A 70 -9.61 27.79 20.59
N ASP A 71 -8.77 26.77 20.73
CA ASP A 71 -7.35 26.92 21.02
C ASP A 71 -6.49 25.89 20.28
N ILE A 72 -5.38 26.37 19.72
CA ILE A 72 -4.38 25.57 19.02
C ILE A 72 -3.25 25.24 19.99
N SER A 73 -3.12 23.98 20.36
CA SER A 73 -2.12 23.52 21.33
C SER A 73 -0.90 22.91 20.66
N LEU A 74 0.29 23.42 20.99
CA LEU A 74 1.56 22.86 20.53
C LEU A 74 2.19 22.01 21.64
N GLN A 75 2.61 20.79 21.31
CA GLN A 75 3.27 19.89 22.24
C GLN A 75 4.73 19.68 21.86
N TRP A 76 5.60 19.53 22.87
CA TRP A 76 6.93 18.96 22.69
C TRP A 76 6.91 17.46 22.96
N PHE A 77 7.35 16.67 21.99
CA PHE A 77 7.52 15.23 22.10
C PHE A 77 8.99 14.95 22.44
N GLY A 78 9.28 14.61 23.70
CA GLY A 78 10.64 14.39 24.20
C GLY A 78 11.05 12.91 24.27
N LYS A 79 12.22 12.61 24.85
CA LYS A 79 12.85 11.26 24.92
C LYS A 79 12.04 10.18 25.66
N ARG A 80 11.00 10.55 26.41
CA ARG A 80 10.11 9.61 27.09
C ARG A 80 8.80 9.37 26.34
N SER A 81 8.57 10.07 25.23
CA SER A 81 7.34 9.96 24.49
C SER A 81 7.27 8.63 23.76
N LYS A 82 6.13 7.95 23.85
CA LYS A 82 5.82 6.81 22.97
C LYS A 82 5.77 7.21 21.50
N HIS A 83 5.68 8.51 21.21
CA HIS A 83 5.62 9.10 19.87
C HIS A 83 6.95 9.70 19.40
N LEU A 84 8.08 9.31 20.00
CA LEU A 84 9.40 9.73 19.51
C LEU A 84 9.54 9.44 18.02
N ASP A 85 10.19 10.36 17.33
CA ASP A 85 10.60 10.10 15.97
C ASP A 85 11.53 8.88 15.94
N ALA A 86 11.70 8.33 14.75
CA ALA A 86 12.47 7.12 14.50
C ALA A 86 13.98 7.27 14.81
N THR A 87 14.39 8.30 15.53
CA THR A 87 15.76 8.63 15.89
C THR A 87 15.92 9.01 17.36
N GLY A 88 14.85 8.93 18.16
CA GLY A 88 14.87 9.32 19.57
C GLY A 88 15.07 10.83 19.77
N ARG A 89 14.70 11.66 18.79
CA ARG A 89 14.87 13.11 18.83
C ARG A 89 13.58 13.81 19.25
N GLY A 90 13.73 14.87 20.03
CA GLY A 90 12.61 15.71 20.41
C GLY A 90 12.19 16.69 19.32
N TYR A 91 10.89 16.91 19.19
CA TYR A 91 10.30 17.81 18.18
C TYR A 91 9.04 18.49 18.71
N PHE A 92 8.66 19.61 18.08
CA PHE A 92 7.33 20.19 18.31
C PHE A 92 6.33 19.64 17.29
N GLY A 93 5.12 19.35 17.75
CA GLY A 93 4.02 18.87 16.91
C GLY A 93 2.66 19.14 17.54
N PHE A 94 1.60 18.72 16.86
CA PHE A 94 0.23 18.77 17.38
C PHE A 94 -0.24 17.37 17.74
N GLU A 95 -1.05 17.25 18.78
CA GLU A 95 -1.59 15.98 19.28
C GLU A 95 -2.28 15.14 18.18
N LEU A 96 -3.07 15.78 17.31
CA LEU A 96 -3.76 15.09 16.21
C LEU A 96 -2.93 15.01 14.93
N ALA A 97 -1.78 15.69 14.87
CA ALA A 97 -0.93 15.68 13.69
C ALA A 97 -0.25 14.33 13.52
N ASN A 98 -0.04 13.96 12.26
CA ASN A 98 0.69 12.75 11.92
C ASN A 98 2.13 12.84 12.46
N ALA A 99 2.60 11.79 13.15
CA ALA A 99 3.91 11.77 13.85
C ALA A 99 5.13 12.03 12.96
N GLY A 100 5.00 11.99 11.63
CA GLY A 100 6.10 12.32 10.72
C GLY A 100 6.03 13.68 10.06
N GLN A 101 5.19 14.58 10.54
CA GLN A 101 5.36 16.02 10.31
C GLN A 101 5.77 16.70 11.61
N GLN A 102 6.88 17.43 11.58
CA GLN A 102 7.58 17.86 12.79
C GLN A 102 8.15 19.27 12.61
N ILE A 103 8.12 20.08 13.67
CA ILE A 103 8.90 21.31 13.74
C ILE A 103 10.20 21.00 14.51
N CYS A 104 11.33 21.14 13.81
CA CYS A 104 12.66 20.78 14.30
C CYS A 104 13.57 22.00 14.41
N PHE A 105 14.58 21.92 15.28
CA PHE A 105 15.67 22.89 15.30
C PHE A 105 16.55 22.75 14.04
N ALA A 106 17.19 23.84 13.62
CA ALA A 106 18.10 23.89 12.47
C ALA A 106 19.51 24.37 12.86
N ALA A 107 20.53 23.94 12.11
CA ALA A 107 21.92 24.07 12.55
C ALA A 107 22.37 25.51 12.38
N ARG A 108 23.11 26.00 13.36
CA ARG A 108 23.78 27.31 13.26
C ARG A 108 24.88 27.33 12.19
N THR A 109 25.56 26.20 11.95
CA THR A 109 26.68 26.04 11.01
C THR A 109 26.81 24.57 10.59
N MET A 110 27.18 24.27 9.33
CA MET A 110 27.57 22.92 8.88
C MET A 110 28.66 22.37 9.81
N PRO A 111 28.40 21.38 10.69
CA PRO A 111 29.45 20.87 11.55
C PRO A 111 30.18 19.76 10.81
N HIS A 112 31.45 19.97 10.48
CA HIS A 112 32.37 18.85 10.35
C HIS A 112 32.44 18.16 11.73
N ARG A 113 31.70 17.06 11.89
CA ARG A 113 31.62 16.20 13.10
C ARG A 113 30.94 16.84 14.32
N ALA A 114 29.66 16.54 14.52
CA ALA A 114 29.04 16.56 15.85
C ALA A 114 28.21 15.28 16.04
N THR A 115 28.76 14.31 16.76
CA THR A 115 28.25 12.94 16.91
C THR A 115 27.27 12.76 18.08
N SER A 116 26.76 13.81 18.72
CA SER A 116 25.96 13.66 19.96
C SER A 116 24.86 14.69 20.24
N SER A 117 24.46 15.54 19.29
CA SER A 117 23.38 16.53 19.48
C SER A 117 22.08 16.14 18.75
N PRO A 118 20.88 16.40 19.31
CA PRO A 118 19.64 16.28 18.55
C PRO A 118 19.68 17.28 17.39
N ARG A 119 19.20 16.79 16.26
CA ARG A 119 19.70 17.07 14.92
C ARG A 119 18.98 18.18 14.20
N PHE A 120 19.67 18.71 13.20
CA PHE A 120 19.43 20.02 12.65
C PHE A 120 19.01 19.97 11.17
N LEU A 121 17.95 20.70 10.81
CA LEU A 121 17.67 20.99 9.41
C LEU A 121 18.82 21.78 8.76
N ARG A 122 19.08 21.51 7.48
CA ARG A 122 19.93 22.34 6.64
C ARG A 122 19.28 23.72 6.49
N ARG A 123 20.11 24.76 6.54
CA ARG A 123 19.67 26.15 6.44
C ARG A 123 19.14 26.53 5.05
N SER A 124 19.63 25.89 3.99
CA SER A 124 19.14 26.10 2.63
C SER A 124 19.34 24.82 1.83
N ALA A 125 18.41 24.54 0.92
CA ALA A 125 18.61 23.55 -0.11
C ALA A 125 19.16 24.24 -1.35
N SER A 126 20.33 23.78 -1.81
CA SER A 126 20.96 24.29 -3.04
C SER A 126 20.02 24.14 -4.24
N PRO A 127 20.03 25.07 -5.21
CA PRO A 127 19.30 24.91 -6.47
C PRO A 127 19.64 23.61 -7.21
N GLU A 128 20.87 23.11 -7.04
CA GLU A 128 21.34 21.83 -7.57
C GLU A 128 21.55 20.80 -6.46
N PHE A 129 21.11 19.57 -6.73
CA PHE A 129 21.28 18.42 -5.85
C PHE A 129 22.73 17.94 -5.84
N ASP A 130 23.28 17.77 -4.64
CA ASP A 130 24.64 17.25 -4.45
C ASP A 130 24.67 15.72 -4.67
N VAL A 131 25.21 15.30 -5.83
CA VAL A 131 25.40 13.88 -6.16
C VAL A 131 26.41 13.18 -5.26
N GLY A 132 27.35 13.92 -4.64
CA GLY A 132 28.29 13.40 -3.65
C GLY A 132 27.59 12.96 -2.38
N MET A 133 26.55 13.68 -1.96
CA MET A 133 25.69 13.30 -0.85
C MET A 133 24.93 11.99 -1.13
N LEU A 134 24.37 11.80 -2.34
CA LEU A 134 23.76 10.52 -2.73
C LEU A 134 24.77 9.38 -2.71
N THR A 135 25.99 9.63 -3.18
CA THR A 135 27.08 8.65 -3.16
C THR A 135 27.42 8.23 -1.73
N SER A 136 27.43 9.18 -0.78
CA SER A 136 27.60 8.90 0.64
C SER A 136 26.46 8.04 1.20
N TRP A 137 25.20 8.36 0.90
CA TRP A 137 24.05 7.57 1.36
C TRP A 137 24.05 6.14 0.81
N LEU A 138 24.37 5.99 -0.48
CA LEU A 138 24.52 4.68 -1.11
C LEU A 138 25.64 3.86 -0.47
N THR A 139 26.77 4.50 -0.17
CA THR A 139 27.91 3.86 0.49
C THR A 139 27.55 3.41 1.90
N THR A 140 26.99 4.30 2.73
CA THR A 140 26.50 3.94 4.07
C THR A 140 25.55 2.74 4.01
N CYS A 141 24.59 2.76 3.09
CA CYS A 141 23.66 1.64 2.93
C CYS A 141 24.33 0.33 2.50
N SER A 142 25.30 0.36 1.57
CA SER A 142 25.94 -0.84 1.07
C SER A 142 26.91 -1.47 2.08
N THR A 143 27.53 -0.65 2.93
CA THR A 143 28.49 -1.09 3.95
C THR A 143 27.82 -1.48 5.28
N GLU A 144 26.81 -0.74 5.72
CA GLU A 144 26.20 -0.92 7.06
C GLU A 144 24.94 -1.80 7.03
N HIS A 145 24.22 -1.90 5.90
CA HIS A 145 22.91 -2.60 5.82
C HIS A 145 22.94 -3.85 4.93
N SER A 146 24.09 -4.53 4.86
CA SER A 146 24.37 -5.56 3.84
C SER A 146 23.37 -6.73 3.81
N THR A 147 22.90 -7.22 4.97
CA THR A 147 21.99 -8.38 5.07
C THR A 147 20.60 -8.13 4.48
N SER A 148 20.11 -6.89 4.53
CA SER A 148 18.76 -6.53 4.08
C SER A 148 18.74 -5.78 2.75
N CYS A 149 19.78 -4.99 2.47
CA CYS A 149 19.85 -4.08 1.32
C CYS A 149 20.72 -4.60 0.16
N ASN A 150 21.58 -5.60 0.34
CA ASN A 150 22.38 -6.15 -0.75
C ASN A 150 21.74 -7.40 -1.36
N ILE A 151 21.73 -7.45 -2.69
CA ILE A 151 21.16 -8.59 -3.43
C ILE A 151 21.95 -9.89 -3.21
N SER A 152 23.29 -9.80 -3.12
CA SER A 152 24.16 -10.96 -2.95
C SER A 152 23.92 -11.70 -1.63
N ALA A 153 23.48 -10.98 -0.59
CA ALA A 153 23.11 -11.57 0.69
C ALA A 153 21.76 -12.31 0.65
N SER A 154 20.94 -12.10 -0.40
CA SER A 154 19.59 -12.68 -0.51
C SER A 154 19.52 -14.05 -1.20
N GLY A 155 20.67 -14.66 -1.52
CA GLY A 155 20.73 -16.00 -2.12
C GLY A 155 20.07 -16.14 -3.49
N ARG A 156 19.88 -15.02 -4.21
CA ARG A 156 19.14 -15.01 -5.46
C ARG A 156 19.93 -15.55 -6.65
N PRO A 157 19.24 -16.09 -7.67
CA PRO A 157 19.88 -16.60 -8.87
C PRO A 157 20.84 -15.61 -9.52
N ALA A 158 22.03 -16.11 -9.84
CA ALA A 158 23.05 -15.43 -10.63
C ALA A 158 22.87 -15.64 -12.15
N ALA A 159 22.12 -16.67 -12.56
CA ALA A 159 21.84 -16.93 -13.97
C ALA A 159 20.70 -16.03 -14.50
N PHE A 160 20.88 -15.48 -15.70
CA PHE A 160 19.94 -14.56 -16.34
C PHE A 160 18.52 -15.14 -16.46
N THR A 161 18.40 -16.37 -16.97
CA THR A 161 17.09 -17.03 -17.19
C THR A 161 16.30 -17.28 -15.91
N GLN A 162 16.99 -17.41 -14.78
CA GLN A 162 16.35 -17.54 -13.47
C GLN A 162 16.06 -16.17 -12.84
N ALA A 163 16.89 -15.16 -13.14
CA ALA A 163 16.70 -13.80 -12.65
C ALA A 163 15.55 -13.06 -13.38
N PHE A 164 15.38 -13.33 -14.67
CA PHE A 164 14.41 -12.70 -15.56
C PHE A 164 13.76 -13.75 -16.46
N PRO A 165 12.92 -14.64 -15.87
CA PRO A 165 12.28 -15.72 -16.62
C PRO A 165 11.40 -15.17 -17.75
N GLY A 166 11.53 -15.76 -18.93
CA GLY A 166 10.75 -15.37 -20.11
C GLY A 166 11.31 -14.20 -20.94
N LEU A 167 12.27 -13.44 -20.41
CA LEU A 167 12.93 -12.40 -21.21
C LEU A 167 14.07 -12.96 -22.08
N PRO A 168 14.18 -12.57 -23.35
CA PRO A 168 15.30 -12.97 -24.22
C PRO A 168 16.58 -12.19 -23.95
N ALA A 169 16.46 -10.93 -23.51
CA ALA A 169 17.53 -10.02 -23.12
C ALA A 169 16.95 -8.88 -22.27
N LEU A 170 17.80 -8.20 -21.50
CA LEU A 170 17.46 -6.93 -20.88
C LEU A 170 17.89 -5.78 -21.78
N ARG A 171 17.03 -4.78 -21.89
CA ARG A 171 17.30 -3.57 -22.63
C ARG A 171 17.48 -2.40 -21.68
N PHE A 172 18.52 -1.61 -21.89
CA PHE A 172 18.82 -0.42 -21.10
C PHE A 172 19.12 0.77 -22.01
N ILE A 173 18.91 1.97 -21.48
CA ILE A 173 19.54 3.16 -22.01
C ILE A 173 20.99 3.16 -21.53
N ASP A 174 21.94 3.06 -22.45
CA ASP A 174 23.36 3.27 -22.19
C ASP A 174 23.65 4.77 -22.26
N VAL A 175 23.76 5.41 -21.09
CA VAL A 175 23.92 6.87 -21.01
C VAL A 175 25.32 7.36 -21.38
N GLN A 176 26.28 6.43 -21.53
CA GLN A 176 27.66 6.72 -21.94
C GLN A 176 27.79 6.67 -23.47
N HIS A 177 27.21 5.66 -24.11
CA HIS A 177 27.22 5.52 -25.56
C HIS A 177 26.03 6.20 -26.26
N ASN A 178 25.09 6.76 -25.51
CA ASN A 178 23.88 7.42 -26.02
C ASN A 178 23.12 6.51 -27.02
N CYS A 179 22.81 5.29 -26.59
CA CYS A 179 22.03 4.32 -27.36
C CYS A 179 21.25 3.38 -26.42
N LEU A 180 20.44 2.51 -27.01
CA LEU A 180 19.91 1.34 -26.32
C LEU A 180 20.94 0.22 -26.38
N ALA A 181 21.07 -0.53 -25.31
CA ALA A 181 21.92 -1.71 -25.22
C ALA A 181 21.10 -2.91 -24.77
N GLU A 182 21.29 -4.04 -25.44
CA GLU A 182 20.71 -5.32 -25.06
C GLU A 182 21.78 -6.23 -24.48
N THR A 183 21.48 -6.87 -23.35
CA THR A 183 22.42 -7.75 -22.67
C THR A 183 21.71 -8.90 -21.96
N ARG A 184 22.41 -10.02 -21.87
CA ARG A 184 22.04 -11.17 -21.03
C ARG A 184 22.84 -11.21 -19.72
N GLU A 185 23.65 -10.19 -19.47
CA GLU A 185 24.39 -10.06 -18.22
C GLU A 185 23.55 -9.35 -17.16
N ILE A 186 23.72 -9.77 -15.90
CA ILE A 186 23.12 -9.06 -14.76
C ILE A 186 23.99 -7.86 -14.45
N CYS A 187 23.70 -6.73 -15.09
CA CYS A 187 24.43 -5.49 -14.92
C CYS A 187 23.92 -4.68 -13.71
N GLN A 188 24.75 -3.77 -13.22
CA GLN A 188 24.31 -2.69 -12.33
C GLN A 188 23.58 -1.62 -13.15
N TYR A 189 22.35 -1.29 -12.79
CA TYR A 189 21.54 -0.26 -13.46
C TYR A 189 20.67 0.51 -12.47
N VAL A 190 20.22 1.69 -12.90
CA VAL A 190 19.22 2.50 -12.20
C VAL A 190 17.87 2.30 -12.88
N ALA A 191 16.78 2.20 -12.13
CA ALA A 191 15.43 2.18 -12.71
C ALA A 191 14.75 3.55 -12.52
N LEU A 192 13.85 3.92 -13.42
CA LEU A 192 13.01 5.13 -13.30
C LEU A 192 11.54 4.75 -13.12
N SER A 193 10.91 5.31 -12.10
CA SER A 193 9.48 5.26 -11.85
C SER A 193 8.91 6.67 -11.94
N TYR A 194 7.94 6.89 -12.82
CA TYR A 194 7.41 8.22 -13.12
C TYR A 194 5.99 8.14 -13.68
N VAL A 195 5.27 9.25 -13.63
CA VAL A 195 3.92 9.32 -14.21
C VAL A 195 4.02 9.69 -15.69
N TRP A 196 3.45 8.90 -16.58
CA TRP A 196 3.51 9.19 -18.03
C TRP A 196 2.70 10.44 -18.41
N GLY A 197 1.47 10.56 -17.89
CA GLY A 197 0.50 11.60 -18.24
C GLY A 197 -0.28 11.29 -19.52
N THR A 198 -1.01 12.28 -20.04
CA THR A 198 -1.88 12.15 -21.23
C THR A 198 -1.20 12.53 -22.55
N THR A 199 -0.03 13.16 -22.50
CA THR A 199 0.69 13.62 -23.70
C THR A 199 1.36 12.47 -24.44
N VAL A 200 1.31 12.48 -25.78
CA VAL A 200 2.06 11.53 -26.62
C VAL A 200 3.55 11.86 -26.52
N LYS A 201 4.34 10.92 -25.98
CA LYS A 201 5.80 11.05 -25.83
C LYS A 201 6.48 9.88 -26.53
N LEU A 202 7.77 10.04 -26.85
CA LEU A 202 8.55 9.00 -27.52
C LEU A 202 8.46 7.68 -26.74
N ARG A 203 8.11 6.61 -27.44
CA ARG A 203 8.03 5.25 -26.94
C ARG A 203 8.80 4.34 -27.88
N LEU A 204 9.44 3.31 -27.35
CA LEU A 204 10.13 2.32 -28.15
C LEU A 204 9.09 1.52 -28.96
N THR A 205 9.31 1.47 -30.27
CA THR A 205 8.54 0.62 -31.19
C THR A 205 9.49 -0.25 -32.01
N LYS A 206 8.97 -1.31 -32.64
CA LYS A 206 9.74 -2.15 -33.56
C LYS A 206 10.43 -1.35 -34.65
N ALA A 207 9.79 -0.28 -35.11
CA ALA A 207 10.29 0.58 -36.18
C ALA A 207 11.55 1.37 -35.79
N ILE A 208 11.62 1.87 -34.55
CA ILE A 208 12.74 2.73 -34.11
C ILE A 208 13.83 1.96 -33.35
N LEU A 209 13.54 0.75 -32.88
CA LEU A 209 14.48 -0.08 -32.12
C LEU A 209 15.84 -0.27 -32.82
N PRO A 210 15.92 -0.69 -34.11
CA PRO A 210 17.21 -0.90 -34.77
C PRO A 210 18.08 0.35 -34.83
N THR A 211 17.46 1.52 -34.99
CA THR A 211 18.15 2.81 -35.00
C THR A 211 18.67 3.14 -33.61
N LEU A 212 17.85 2.99 -32.57
CA LEU A 212 18.26 3.34 -31.21
C LEU A 212 19.31 2.40 -30.62
N LEU A 213 19.45 1.17 -31.17
CA LEU A 213 20.55 0.26 -30.81
C LEU A 213 21.93 0.73 -31.31
N GLN A 214 21.98 1.62 -32.30
CA GLN A 214 23.24 2.14 -32.82
C GLN A 214 23.79 3.24 -31.88
N GLY A 215 25.10 3.17 -31.60
CA GLY A 215 25.81 4.14 -30.76
C GLY A 215 25.56 5.59 -31.20
N GLY A 216 25.28 6.47 -30.25
CA GLY A 216 25.04 7.89 -30.46
C GLY A 216 23.63 8.26 -30.94
N GLN A 217 22.81 7.31 -31.39
CA GLN A 217 21.50 7.63 -32.00
C GLN A 217 20.45 8.16 -31.02
N LEU A 218 20.62 7.92 -29.71
CA LEU A 218 19.73 8.51 -28.71
C LEU A 218 19.81 10.04 -28.70
N GLU A 219 20.95 10.63 -29.06
CA GLU A 219 21.15 12.08 -29.07
C GLU A 219 20.20 12.77 -30.08
N ASN A 220 19.95 12.11 -31.21
CA ASN A 220 19.05 12.60 -32.27
C ASN A 220 17.59 12.72 -31.80
N VAL A 221 17.19 11.89 -30.83
CA VAL A 221 15.84 11.88 -30.26
C VAL A 221 15.79 12.44 -28.85
N PHE A 222 16.92 12.87 -28.26
CA PHE A 222 17.01 13.27 -26.87
C PHE A 222 16.03 14.39 -26.51
N LYS A 223 15.83 15.37 -27.41
CA LYS A 223 14.88 16.48 -27.22
C LYS A 223 13.40 16.04 -27.24
N GLN A 224 13.10 14.89 -27.86
CA GLN A 224 11.77 14.30 -27.92
C GLN A 224 11.45 13.48 -26.66
N LEU A 225 12.48 13.18 -25.84
CA LEU A 225 12.30 12.49 -24.58
C LEU A 225 11.60 13.39 -23.56
N PRO A 226 10.71 12.81 -22.73
CA PRO A 226 10.13 13.53 -21.60
C PRO A 226 11.22 14.15 -20.72
N ARG A 227 10.98 15.34 -20.17
CA ARG A 227 11.95 16.01 -19.29
C ARG A 227 12.40 15.13 -18.13
N THR A 228 11.50 14.36 -17.51
CA THR A 228 11.85 13.47 -16.40
C THR A 228 12.84 12.37 -16.83
N VAL A 229 12.67 11.82 -18.05
CA VAL A 229 13.59 10.82 -18.61
C VAL A 229 14.95 11.45 -18.93
N ARG A 230 14.96 12.65 -19.51
CA ARG A 230 16.21 13.40 -19.77
C ARG A 230 16.97 13.69 -18.49
N ASP A 231 16.27 14.15 -17.47
CA ASP A 231 16.86 14.47 -16.17
C ASP A 231 17.41 13.19 -15.51
N ALA A 232 16.70 12.06 -15.60
CA ALA A 232 17.22 10.78 -15.13
C ALA A 232 18.50 10.35 -15.86
N ILE A 233 18.58 10.51 -17.19
CA ILE A 233 19.80 10.24 -17.98
C ILE A 233 20.97 11.13 -17.48
N ILE A 234 20.72 12.42 -17.25
CA ILE A 234 21.73 13.36 -16.75
C ILE A 234 22.21 12.96 -15.36
N LEU A 235 21.28 12.61 -14.45
CA LEU A 235 21.62 12.21 -13.09
C LEU A 235 22.47 10.93 -13.07
N VAL A 236 22.06 9.91 -13.83
CA VAL A 236 22.82 8.63 -13.95
C VAL A 236 24.23 8.89 -14.47
N ARG A 237 24.37 9.78 -15.47
CA ARG A 237 25.68 10.19 -16.01
C ARG A 237 26.52 10.92 -14.96
N LYS A 238 25.95 11.85 -14.19
CA LYS A 238 26.64 12.57 -13.09
C LYS A 238 27.11 11.64 -11.98
N LEU A 239 26.41 10.52 -11.75
CA LEU A 239 26.80 9.49 -10.78
C LEU A 239 27.87 8.52 -11.31
N GLY A 240 28.31 8.67 -12.56
CA GLY A 240 29.26 7.74 -13.19
C GLY A 240 28.68 6.36 -13.49
N LEU A 241 27.35 6.22 -13.47
CA LEU A 241 26.66 4.97 -13.79
C LEU A 241 26.35 4.90 -15.29
N ARG A 242 26.15 3.69 -15.81
CA ARG A 242 26.01 3.44 -17.26
C ARG A 242 24.58 3.17 -17.72
N TYR A 243 23.87 2.31 -17.00
CA TYR A 243 22.60 1.78 -17.46
C TYR A 243 21.43 2.38 -16.70
N LEU A 244 20.44 2.86 -17.46
CA LEU A 244 19.15 3.33 -16.97
C LEU A 244 18.03 2.49 -17.62
N TRP A 245 17.14 1.95 -16.79
CA TRP A 245 15.94 1.24 -17.22
C TRP A 245 14.73 2.18 -17.14
N VAL A 246 14.01 2.31 -18.24
CA VAL A 246 12.78 3.10 -18.38
C VAL A 246 11.77 2.29 -19.18
N ASP A 247 10.64 1.94 -18.57
CA ASP A 247 9.55 1.16 -19.18
C ASP A 247 9.25 1.52 -20.65
N ALA A 248 9.05 2.80 -20.95
CA ALA A 248 8.68 3.33 -22.26
C ALA A 248 9.77 3.16 -23.33
N LEU A 249 11.04 2.97 -22.94
CA LEU A 249 12.19 2.86 -23.84
C LEU A 249 12.92 1.53 -23.76
N CYS A 250 12.62 0.72 -22.75
CA CYS A 250 13.22 -0.59 -22.53
C CYS A 250 12.29 -1.73 -22.92
N LEU A 251 10.98 -1.48 -23.04
CA LEU A 251 9.98 -2.42 -23.58
C LEU A 251 9.44 -1.91 -24.91
N VAL A 252 9.31 -2.80 -25.90
CA VAL A 252 8.78 -2.49 -27.23
C VAL A 252 7.26 -2.37 -27.16
N GLN A 253 6.74 -1.14 -27.13
CA GLN A 253 5.35 -0.83 -26.76
C GLN A 253 4.30 -1.31 -27.77
N ASP A 254 4.70 -1.56 -29.01
CA ASP A 254 3.87 -2.15 -30.08
C ASP A 254 4.06 -3.67 -30.23
N ASP A 255 4.78 -4.31 -29.30
CA ASP A 255 4.95 -5.76 -29.20
C ASP A 255 4.27 -6.27 -27.92
N LYS A 256 3.15 -6.98 -28.08
CA LYS A 256 2.36 -7.45 -26.93
C LYS A 256 3.12 -8.49 -26.13
N GLU A 257 3.90 -9.34 -26.80
CA GLU A 257 4.69 -10.38 -26.18
C GLU A 257 5.87 -9.80 -25.37
N ASP A 258 6.58 -8.79 -25.91
CA ASP A 258 7.68 -8.11 -25.20
C ASP A 258 7.15 -7.35 -23.97
N VAL A 259 6.03 -6.64 -24.12
CA VAL A 259 5.38 -5.93 -22.99
C VAL A 259 4.90 -6.92 -21.94
N ALA A 260 4.22 -8.01 -22.32
CA ALA A 260 3.75 -9.01 -21.39
C ALA A 260 4.90 -9.70 -20.63
N ALA A 261 5.98 -10.07 -21.34
CA ALA A 261 7.16 -10.65 -20.73
C ALA A 261 7.87 -9.67 -19.78
N GLY A 262 7.94 -8.39 -20.15
CA GLY A 262 8.44 -7.32 -19.28
C GLY A 262 7.61 -7.16 -18.02
N ILE A 263 6.28 -7.05 -18.16
CA ILE A 263 5.32 -6.94 -17.04
C ILE A 263 5.47 -8.12 -16.08
N ALA A 264 5.63 -9.34 -16.60
CA ALA A 264 5.77 -10.55 -15.80
C ALA A 264 7.01 -10.55 -14.87
N VAL A 265 8.03 -9.75 -15.18
CA VAL A 265 9.27 -9.65 -14.39
C VAL A 265 9.53 -8.25 -13.82
N MET A 266 8.53 -7.36 -13.83
CA MET A 266 8.65 -5.99 -13.29
C MET A 266 9.19 -5.94 -11.87
N ASP A 267 8.78 -6.88 -11.01
CA ASP A 267 9.30 -6.94 -9.64
C ASP A 267 10.79 -7.23 -9.57
N GLN A 268 11.31 -8.05 -10.50
CA GLN A 268 12.75 -8.33 -10.59
C GLN A 268 13.50 -7.11 -11.14
N LEU A 269 12.92 -6.37 -12.07
CA LEU A 269 13.51 -5.15 -12.61
C LEU A 269 13.69 -4.07 -11.51
N TYR A 270 12.64 -3.79 -10.74
CA TYR A 270 12.73 -2.78 -9.68
C TYR A 270 13.57 -3.27 -8.49
N GLU A 271 13.42 -4.52 -8.06
CA GLU A 271 14.16 -5.04 -6.91
C GLU A 271 15.66 -5.20 -7.16
N ARG A 272 16.06 -5.58 -8.39
CA ARG A 272 17.46 -5.79 -8.75
C ARG A 272 18.16 -4.50 -9.18
N SER A 273 17.42 -3.41 -9.39
CA SER A 273 18.01 -2.09 -9.60
C SER A 273 18.98 -1.73 -8.47
N TRP A 274 20.05 -1.01 -8.81
CA TRP A 274 21.00 -0.48 -7.83
C TRP A 274 20.30 0.49 -6.88
N PHE A 275 19.50 1.37 -7.47
CA PHE A 275 18.42 2.11 -6.83
C PHE A 275 17.38 2.49 -7.90
N THR A 276 16.18 2.83 -7.46
CA THR A 276 15.12 3.36 -8.32
C THR A 276 14.95 4.86 -8.08
N ILE A 277 14.91 5.65 -9.15
CA ILE A 277 14.51 7.06 -9.10
C ILE A 277 12.98 7.09 -9.11
N ILE A 278 12.38 7.68 -8.08
CA ILE A 278 10.93 7.89 -7.96
C ILE A 278 10.63 9.37 -8.24
N ALA A 279 10.07 9.66 -9.41
CA ALA A 279 9.69 11.01 -9.83
C ALA A 279 8.22 11.29 -9.43
N ALA A 280 8.04 11.85 -8.25
CA ALA A 280 6.74 12.16 -7.63
C ALA A 280 6.45 13.68 -7.53
N CYS A 281 7.16 14.50 -8.30
CA CYS A 281 7.10 15.97 -8.27
C CYS A 281 6.16 16.60 -9.32
N GLY A 282 5.42 15.81 -10.10
CA GLY A 282 4.46 16.35 -11.05
C GLY A 282 3.42 15.36 -11.54
N HIS A 283 2.59 15.84 -12.48
CA HIS A 283 1.40 15.13 -12.97
C HIS A 283 1.65 14.30 -14.23
N ASP A 284 2.79 14.48 -14.89
CA ASP A 284 3.17 13.81 -16.13
C ASP A 284 4.71 13.77 -16.31
N ALA A 285 5.17 13.09 -17.37
CA ALA A 285 6.59 12.81 -17.57
C ALA A 285 7.46 14.01 -17.97
N ASP A 286 6.88 15.20 -18.17
CA ASP A 286 7.58 16.45 -18.46
C ASP A 286 7.75 17.34 -17.23
N ALA A 287 7.34 16.88 -16.06
CA ALA A 287 7.63 17.56 -14.79
C ALA A 287 9.14 17.81 -14.58
N GLY A 288 9.97 16.85 -15.00
CA GLY A 288 11.43 16.88 -14.77
C GLY A 288 11.81 16.33 -13.39
N LEU A 289 13.09 16.47 -13.03
CA LEU A 289 13.61 16.17 -11.70
C LEU A 289 14.21 17.45 -11.08
N PRO A 290 13.57 18.01 -10.03
CA PRO A 290 14.08 19.20 -9.33
C PRO A 290 15.49 18.98 -8.78
N GLY A 291 16.37 19.96 -8.96
CA GLY A 291 17.76 19.89 -8.52
C GLY A 291 18.73 19.16 -9.44
N VAL A 292 18.29 18.47 -10.49
CA VAL A 292 19.23 17.76 -11.40
C VAL A 292 19.93 18.69 -12.38
N ARG A 293 19.23 19.72 -12.86
CA ARG A 293 19.78 20.74 -13.76
C ARG A 293 19.83 22.09 -13.05
N GLU A 294 20.79 22.91 -13.45
CA GLU A 294 20.81 24.32 -13.07
C GLU A 294 19.45 24.95 -13.42
N THR A 295 18.81 25.60 -12.44
CA THR A 295 17.44 26.19 -12.50
C THR A 295 16.24 25.23 -12.46
N SER A 296 16.41 23.90 -12.38
CA SER A 296 15.25 23.00 -12.30
C SER A 296 14.53 23.04 -10.94
N ARG A 297 15.13 23.69 -9.94
CA ARG A 297 14.58 23.97 -8.62
C ARG A 297 14.98 25.39 -8.20
N LYS A 298 14.09 26.10 -7.49
CA LYS A 298 14.41 27.38 -6.85
C LYS A 298 15.11 27.13 -5.51
N GLU A 299 16.03 28.01 -5.14
CA GLU A 299 16.54 28.03 -3.77
C GLU A 299 15.38 28.28 -2.80
N TYR A 300 15.29 27.48 -1.74
CA TYR A 300 14.31 27.68 -0.68
C TYR A 300 14.94 27.51 0.69
N ASP A 301 14.55 28.38 1.63
CA ASP A 301 14.91 28.28 3.04
C ASP A 301 13.83 27.46 3.77
N PRO A 302 14.13 26.23 4.22
CA PRO A 302 13.19 25.44 5.02
C PRO A 302 13.01 26.00 6.44
N CYS A 303 13.88 26.91 6.86
CA CYS A 303 14.00 27.39 8.23
C CYS A 303 13.52 28.84 8.39
N VAL A 304 13.14 29.17 9.62
CA VAL A 304 12.78 30.52 10.04
C VAL A 304 13.60 30.84 11.28
N GLU A 305 14.21 32.03 11.32
CA GLU A 305 14.91 32.50 12.51
C GLU A 305 13.90 33.02 13.53
N VAL A 306 13.76 32.30 14.64
CA VAL A 306 12.72 32.52 15.65
C VAL A 306 13.22 33.42 16.78
N LYS A 307 14.50 33.30 17.12
CA LYS A 307 15.27 34.23 17.96
C LYS A 307 16.67 34.38 17.33
N PRO A 308 17.43 35.45 17.65
CA PRO A 308 18.79 35.60 17.15
C PRO A 308 19.63 34.34 17.36
N GLY A 309 20.11 33.76 16.25
CA GLY A 309 20.92 32.53 16.25
C GLY A 309 20.14 31.23 16.45
N MET A 310 18.80 31.26 16.40
CA MET A 310 17.93 30.09 16.63
C MET A 310 16.95 29.90 15.47
N LEU A 311 17.26 28.91 14.65
CA LEU A 311 16.49 28.54 13.46
C LEU A 311 15.65 27.30 13.74
N LEU A 312 14.41 27.31 13.28
CA LEU A 312 13.51 26.16 13.30
C LEU A 312 12.89 25.98 11.91
N GLY A 313 12.58 24.75 11.52
CA GLY A 313 11.98 24.45 10.23
C GLY A 313 10.97 23.29 10.32
N VAL A 314 10.15 23.15 9.28
CA VAL A 314 9.20 22.03 9.16
C VAL A 314 9.89 20.87 8.42
N ARG A 315 9.79 19.67 8.97
CA ARG A 315 10.20 18.43 8.34
C ARG A 315 8.99 17.53 8.16
N THR A 316 8.79 17.06 6.94
CA THR A 316 7.74 16.09 6.60
C THR A 316 8.42 14.84 6.05
N GLN A 317 8.10 13.67 6.62
CA GLN A 317 8.61 12.38 6.14
C GLN A 317 8.10 12.10 4.72
N VAL A 318 8.92 11.38 3.92
CA VAL A 318 8.60 11.13 2.50
C VAL A 318 7.26 10.41 2.31
N LYS A 319 6.86 9.55 3.25
CA LYS A 319 5.62 8.77 3.14
C LYS A 319 4.36 9.65 3.00
N TYR A 320 4.26 10.71 3.79
CA TYR A 320 3.09 11.60 3.77
C TYR A 320 3.07 12.47 2.52
N LEU A 321 4.25 12.90 2.07
CA LEU A 321 4.38 13.63 0.80
C LEU A 321 3.94 12.74 -0.37
N MET A 322 4.33 11.46 -0.37
CA MET A 322 3.95 10.49 -1.40
C MET A 322 2.44 10.23 -1.44
N GLU A 323 1.76 10.17 -0.29
CA GLU A 323 0.29 9.98 -0.24
C GLU A 323 -0.49 11.08 -0.97
N SER A 324 0.02 12.30 -0.97
CA SER A 324 -0.56 13.44 -1.71
C SER A 324 -0.09 13.56 -3.17
N SER A 325 0.93 12.78 -3.56
CA SER A 325 1.51 12.87 -4.91
C SER A 325 0.71 12.08 -5.94
N VAL A 326 0.60 12.57 -7.18
CA VAL A 326 -0.05 11.81 -8.25
C VAL A 326 0.62 10.46 -8.50
N HIS A 327 1.96 10.40 -8.36
CA HIS A 327 2.69 9.14 -8.40
C HIS A 327 2.17 8.14 -7.36
N GLY A 328 2.04 8.55 -6.10
CA GLY A 328 1.56 7.69 -5.02
C GLY A 328 0.10 7.27 -5.13
N THR A 329 -0.72 7.97 -5.91
CA THR A 329 -2.12 7.59 -6.15
C THR A 329 -2.28 6.50 -7.22
N ARG A 330 -1.27 6.21 -8.05
CA ARG A 330 -1.37 5.22 -9.14
C ARG A 330 -1.12 3.80 -8.64
N ALA A 331 -1.87 2.84 -9.17
CA ALA A 331 -1.74 1.43 -8.79
C ALA A 331 -0.43 0.81 -9.29
N TRP A 332 -0.08 1.01 -10.56
CA TRP A 332 1.16 0.48 -11.16
C TRP A 332 2.43 0.92 -10.41
N THR A 333 2.47 2.15 -9.90
CA THR A 333 3.62 2.69 -9.17
C THR A 333 3.83 2.07 -7.78
N PHE A 334 2.84 1.33 -7.26
CA PHE A 334 2.91 0.72 -5.94
C PHE A 334 4.04 -0.30 -5.85
N GLN A 335 4.12 -1.22 -6.82
CA GLN A 335 5.17 -2.21 -6.87
C GLN A 335 6.55 -1.56 -7.14
N GLU A 336 6.57 -0.51 -7.96
CA GLU A 336 7.77 0.29 -8.28
C GLU A 336 8.32 1.04 -7.05
N THR A 337 7.48 1.29 -6.06
CA THR A 337 7.85 1.99 -4.81
C THR A 337 8.30 1.02 -3.71
N ILE A 338 7.68 -0.16 -3.63
CA ILE A 338 7.83 -1.10 -2.51
C ILE A 338 8.91 -2.16 -2.76
N LEU A 339 9.06 -2.63 -4.01
CA LEU A 339 10.03 -3.69 -4.34
C LEU A 339 11.51 -3.25 -4.33
N PRO A 340 11.90 -2.02 -4.74
CA PRO A 340 13.29 -1.62 -4.74
C PRO A 340 13.95 -1.75 -3.37
N ARG A 341 15.25 -2.09 -3.36
CA ARG A 341 16.05 -2.09 -2.12
C ARG A 341 16.48 -0.68 -1.69
N ARG A 342 16.56 0.22 -2.67
CA ARG A 342 16.98 1.61 -2.52
C ARG A 342 16.16 2.46 -3.49
N SER A 343 15.67 3.59 -3.01
CA SER A 343 14.85 4.51 -3.78
C SER A 343 15.30 5.95 -3.52
N LEU A 344 15.41 6.73 -4.58
CA LEU A 344 15.67 8.17 -4.55
C LEU A 344 14.40 8.89 -4.96
N TYR A 345 13.73 9.54 -4.02
CA TYR A 345 12.48 10.24 -4.22
C TYR A 345 12.73 11.69 -4.55
N PHE A 346 12.09 12.16 -5.62
CA PHE A 346 11.88 13.56 -5.94
C PHE A 346 10.40 13.85 -5.74
N VAL A 347 10.04 14.51 -4.65
CA VAL A 347 8.64 14.84 -4.32
C VAL A 347 8.56 16.32 -3.98
N ASP A 348 7.65 17.04 -4.64
CA ASP A 348 7.69 18.50 -4.71
C ASP A 348 9.10 18.99 -5.08
N ASP A 349 9.70 19.87 -4.29
CA ASP A 349 11.09 20.35 -4.44
C ASP A 349 12.10 19.64 -3.51
N GLN A 350 11.70 18.52 -2.89
CA GLN A 350 12.48 17.82 -1.88
C GLN A 350 13.03 16.48 -2.37
N ILE A 351 14.23 16.13 -1.90
CA ILE A 351 14.92 14.89 -2.26
C ILE A 351 15.16 14.03 -1.03
N PHE A 352 14.73 12.78 -1.13
CA PHE A 352 14.89 11.78 -0.08
C PHE A 352 15.53 10.52 -0.64
N PHE A 353 16.40 9.90 0.13
CA PHE A 353 16.90 8.57 -0.16
C PHE A 353 16.39 7.60 0.88
N ARG A 354 15.87 6.47 0.42
CA ARG A 354 15.27 5.45 1.25
C ARG A 354 15.88 4.10 0.91
N CYS A 355 16.38 3.37 1.89
CA CYS A 355 16.70 1.95 1.74
C CYS A 355 15.78 1.09 2.62
N ARG A 356 16.06 -0.21 2.75
CA ARG A 356 15.26 -1.15 3.57
C ARG A 356 15.44 -0.99 5.08
N GLN A 357 16.45 -0.26 5.54
CA GLN A 357 16.70 -0.02 6.97
C GLN A 357 16.65 1.45 7.38
N SER A 358 16.80 2.39 6.45
CA SER A 358 16.85 3.80 6.82
C SER A 358 16.38 4.75 5.72
N GLU A 359 15.96 5.94 6.16
CA GLU A 359 15.63 7.09 5.33
C GLU A 359 16.62 8.24 5.59
N PHE A 360 16.91 8.98 4.53
CA PHE A 360 17.78 10.14 4.47
C PHE A 360 17.05 11.26 3.71
N SER A 361 17.33 12.50 4.06
CA SER A 361 16.74 13.67 3.41
C SER A 361 17.83 14.70 3.13
N GLU A 362 17.77 15.31 1.94
CA GLU A 362 18.66 16.43 1.60
C GLU A 362 18.52 17.59 2.59
N ALA A 363 17.35 17.78 3.20
CA ALA A 363 17.08 18.85 4.15
C ALA A 363 17.66 18.57 5.56
N CYS A 364 18.26 17.41 5.82
CA CYS A 364 18.80 17.03 7.13
C CYS A 364 20.33 16.95 7.11
N LEU A 365 20.99 17.41 8.17
CA LEU A 365 22.46 17.41 8.26
C LEU A 365 23.08 16.10 8.73
N ASP A 366 22.32 15.27 9.46
CA ASP A 366 22.90 14.17 10.24
C ASP A 366 22.20 12.81 10.02
N HIS A 367 22.78 11.75 10.62
CA HIS A 367 22.67 10.30 10.28
C HIS A 367 21.27 9.75 9.84
N PRO A 368 21.23 8.58 9.18
CA PRO A 368 19.99 7.90 8.81
C PRO A 368 18.96 7.84 9.94
N THR A 369 17.68 8.01 9.61
CA THR A 369 16.60 7.62 10.52
C THR A 369 16.35 6.12 10.36
N PRO A 370 16.71 5.25 11.33
CA PRO A 370 16.34 3.85 11.28
C PRO A 370 14.81 3.73 11.30
N TYR A 371 14.24 2.73 10.62
CA TYR A 371 12.80 2.52 10.70
C TYR A 371 12.38 1.94 12.05
N PHE A 372 11.16 2.27 12.47
CA PHE A 372 10.49 1.67 13.61
C PHE A 372 9.37 0.77 13.08
N ASP A 373 9.09 -0.33 13.78
CA ASP A 373 8.06 -1.32 13.39
C ASP A 373 6.63 -0.73 13.31
N ASP A 374 6.39 0.48 13.80
CA ASP A 374 5.07 1.13 13.82
C ASP A 374 4.84 2.11 12.66
N ASP A 375 5.81 2.30 11.75
CA ASP A 375 5.60 3.13 10.56
C ASP A 375 4.81 2.36 9.50
N THR A 376 3.63 2.85 9.07
CA THR A 376 2.75 2.21 8.07
C THR A 376 3.48 1.85 6.77
N PHE A 377 4.38 2.72 6.28
CA PHE A 377 5.11 2.46 5.04
C PHE A 377 6.27 1.48 5.27
N THR A 378 6.94 1.57 6.42
CA THR A 378 7.85 0.51 6.88
C THR A 378 7.12 -0.82 6.94
N ASN A 379 5.94 -0.89 7.56
CA ASN A 379 5.09 -2.09 7.60
C ASN A 379 4.67 -2.62 6.21
N LEU A 380 4.64 -1.79 5.17
CA LEU A 380 4.42 -2.24 3.78
C LEU A 380 5.70 -2.84 3.17
N ILE A 381 6.88 -2.36 3.57
CA ILE A 381 8.17 -2.86 3.05
C ILE A 381 8.72 -4.00 3.92
N THR A 382 8.46 -4.02 5.23
CA THR A 382 8.89 -5.01 6.22
C THR A 382 8.68 -6.45 5.78
N PRO A 383 7.54 -6.83 5.18
CA PRO A 383 7.35 -8.19 4.67
C PRO A 383 8.43 -8.59 3.65
N PHE A 384 8.92 -7.62 2.89
CA PHE A 384 9.96 -7.80 1.88
C PHE A 384 11.40 -7.63 2.41
N THR A 385 11.58 -7.09 3.62
CA THR A 385 12.90 -6.91 4.26
C THR A 385 13.20 -7.97 5.32
N SER A 386 12.22 -8.30 6.16
CA SER A 386 12.30 -9.25 7.27
C SER A 386 11.91 -10.68 6.88
N MET A 387 11.34 -10.85 5.67
CA MET A 387 10.69 -12.08 5.23
C MET A 387 9.51 -12.54 6.12
N ASP A 388 9.00 -11.70 7.03
CA ASP A 388 7.76 -11.93 7.78
C ASP A 388 6.54 -11.65 6.89
N ILE A 389 6.34 -12.55 5.93
CA ILE A 389 5.27 -12.50 4.93
C ILE A 389 4.07 -13.26 5.51
N SER A 390 3.31 -12.54 6.34
CA SER A 390 2.07 -13.02 6.95
C SER A 390 0.84 -12.58 6.16
N LEU A 391 -0.27 -13.26 6.38
CA LEU A 391 -1.57 -12.82 5.87
C LEU A 391 -1.97 -11.40 6.35
N LYS A 392 -1.55 -11.03 7.56
CA LYS A 392 -1.70 -9.67 8.08
C LYS A 392 -0.92 -8.65 7.26
N ALA A 393 0.29 -8.99 6.82
CA ALA A 393 1.06 -8.16 5.89
C ALA A 393 0.36 -8.01 4.53
N LEU A 394 -0.20 -9.09 3.99
CA LEU A 394 -0.97 -9.04 2.74
C LEU A 394 -2.18 -8.10 2.87
N SER A 395 -2.90 -8.15 3.99
CA SER A 395 -4.02 -7.26 4.30
C SER A 395 -3.62 -5.78 4.29
N ARG A 396 -2.53 -5.41 4.97
CA ARG A 396 -2.01 -4.03 4.97
C ARG A 396 -1.63 -3.57 3.57
N ILE A 397 -1.00 -4.45 2.79
CA ILE A 397 -0.60 -4.18 1.41
C ILE A 397 -1.83 -3.95 0.51
N LEU A 398 -2.86 -4.78 0.63
CA LEU A 398 -4.08 -4.63 -0.15
C LEU A 398 -4.88 -3.40 0.24
N ASN A 399 -4.94 -3.03 1.54
CA ASN A 399 -5.49 -1.75 1.98
C ASN A 399 -4.77 -0.54 1.34
N ALA A 400 -3.43 -0.58 1.24
CA ALA A 400 -2.65 0.48 0.62
C ALA A 400 -2.75 0.53 -0.91
N TYR A 401 -3.03 -0.62 -1.53
CA TYR A 401 -3.11 -0.76 -2.97
C TYR A 401 -4.50 -0.45 -3.55
N THR A 402 -5.56 -1.01 -2.96
CA THR A 402 -6.92 -1.01 -3.55
C THR A 402 -7.58 0.36 -3.67
N ARG A 403 -7.13 1.33 -2.86
CA ARG A 403 -7.53 2.74 -2.95
C ARG A 403 -6.87 3.51 -4.10
N ARG A 404 -5.90 2.91 -4.79
CA ARG A 404 -5.13 3.56 -5.87
C ARG A 404 -5.89 3.56 -7.18
N ALA A 405 -5.64 4.58 -7.99
CA ALA A 405 -6.23 4.76 -9.30
C ALA A 405 -5.57 3.84 -10.35
N LEU A 406 -6.43 3.25 -11.18
CA LEU A 406 -6.08 2.47 -12.36
C LEU A 406 -6.69 3.14 -13.59
N THR A 407 -5.88 3.33 -14.64
CA THR A 407 -6.39 3.83 -15.93
C THR A 407 -7.15 2.72 -16.65
N ASN A 408 -6.56 1.52 -16.75
CA ASN A 408 -7.26 0.31 -17.16
C ASN A 408 -7.61 -0.52 -15.93
N GLN A 409 -8.90 -0.78 -15.71
CA GLN A 409 -9.36 -1.53 -14.54
C GLN A 409 -8.92 -3.00 -14.58
N GLU A 410 -8.68 -3.58 -15.76
CA GLU A 410 -8.21 -4.96 -15.93
C GLU A 410 -6.79 -5.21 -15.42
N ASP A 411 -6.04 -4.15 -15.16
CA ASP A 411 -4.68 -4.23 -14.63
C ASP A 411 -4.65 -4.48 -13.11
N ALA A 412 -5.80 -4.59 -12.44
CA ALA A 412 -5.88 -4.65 -10.97
C ALA A 412 -5.00 -5.75 -10.35
N ILE A 413 -4.96 -6.95 -10.94
CA ILE A 413 -4.08 -8.03 -10.49
C ILE A 413 -2.67 -7.87 -11.07
N HIS A 414 -2.55 -7.47 -12.35
CA HIS A 414 -1.27 -7.32 -13.04
C HIS A 414 -0.34 -6.32 -12.35
N ALA A 415 -0.86 -5.17 -11.90
CA ALA A 415 -0.10 -4.16 -11.16
C ALA A 415 0.36 -4.63 -9.76
N MET A 416 -0.14 -5.78 -9.29
CA MET A 416 0.27 -6.45 -8.05
C MET A 416 1.00 -7.77 -8.27
N ALA A 417 1.10 -8.27 -9.51
CA ALA A 417 1.55 -9.63 -9.81
C ALA A 417 2.92 -9.95 -9.19
N GLY A 418 3.85 -8.99 -9.28
CA GLY A 418 5.18 -9.07 -8.69
C GLY A 418 5.18 -9.22 -7.17
N ILE A 419 4.30 -8.50 -6.48
CA ILE A 419 4.12 -8.61 -5.03
C ILE A 419 3.47 -9.95 -4.68
N LEU A 420 2.38 -10.32 -5.36
CA LEU A 420 1.66 -11.57 -5.12
C LEU A 420 2.55 -12.80 -5.33
N ARG A 421 3.46 -12.77 -6.30
CA ARG A 421 4.43 -13.84 -6.53
C ARG A 421 5.35 -14.07 -5.33
N ARG A 422 5.82 -13.00 -4.66
CA ARG A 422 6.61 -13.14 -3.43
C ARG A 422 5.80 -13.74 -2.29
N PHE A 423 4.53 -13.34 -2.16
CA PHE A 423 3.62 -13.97 -1.21
C PHE A 423 3.39 -15.45 -1.57
N SER A 424 3.25 -15.79 -2.84
CA SER A 424 3.08 -17.16 -3.32
C SER A 424 4.28 -18.05 -2.96
N GLU A 425 5.51 -17.60 -3.25
CA GLU A 425 6.75 -18.31 -2.93
C GLU A 425 6.88 -18.57 -1.42
N LYS A 426 6.46 -17.60 -0.60
CA LYS A 426 6.67 -17.63 0.86
C LYS A 426 5.56 -18.33 1.61
N LEU A 427 4.31 -18.13 1.20
CA LEU A 427 3.16 -18.87 1.70
C LEU A 427 3.11 -20.30 1.13
N ARG A 428 3.98 -20.63 0.17
CA ARG A 428 4.05 -21.91 -0.54
C ARG A 428 2.70 -22.32 -1.14
N CYS A 429 1.93 -21.34 -1.62
CA CYS A 429 0.62 -21.54 -2.22
C CYS A 429 0.47 -20.73 -3.49
N SER A 430 -0.38 -21.19 -4.41
CA SER A 430 -0.76 -20.42 -5.59
C SER A 430 -1.68 -19.26 -5.20
N PHE A 431 -1.86 -18.31 -6.13
CA PHE A 431 -2.84 -17.24 -6.01
C PHE A 431 -3.92 -17.41 -7.08
N PHE A 432 -5.19 -17.36 -6.66
CA PHE A 432 -6.35 -17.47 -7.54
C PHE A 432 -7.17 -16.19 -7.47
N GLN A 433 -7.34 -15.51 -8.61
CA GLN A 433 -7.99 -14.18 -8.68
C GLN A 433 -7.40 -13.19 -7.66
N GLY A 434 -6.08 -13.20 -7.48
CA GLY A 434 -5.39 -12.33 -6.52
C GLY A 434 -5.40 -12.80 -5.07
N MET A 435 -6.05 -13.93 -4.73
CA MET A 435 -6.18 -14.42 -3.35
C MET A 435 -5.33 -15.67 -3.08
N PRO A 436 -4.75 -15.83 -1.87
CA PRO A 436 -3.94 -16.99 -1.52
C PRO A 436 -4.81 -18.25 -1.43
N THR A 437 -4.49 -19.30 -2.21
CA THR A 437 -5.31 -20.52 -2.25
C THR A 437 -5.29 -21.31 -0.95
N ALA A 438 -4.18 -21.30 -0.20
CA ALA A 438 -4.08 -22.04 1.07
C ALA A 438 -4.81 -21.37 2.26
N ALA A 439 -5.28 -20.14 2.09
CA ALA A 439 -5.96 -19.35 3.12
C ALA A 439 -7.22 -18.67 2.55
N PHE A 440 -7.87 -19.33 1.59
CA PHE A 440 -8.97 -18.75 0.82
C PHE A 440 -10.17 -18.39 1.69
N ASP A 441 -10.51 -19.27 2.66
CA ASP A 441 -11.57 -19.04 3.66
C ASP A 441 -11.41 -17.73 4.44
N SER A 442 -10.18 -17.28 4.69
CA SER A 442 -9.90 -15.96 5.25
C SER A 442 -9.93 -14.87 4.18
N ALA A 443 -9.32 -15.12 3.03
CA ALA A 443 -9.16 -14.13 1.97
C ALA A 443 -10.49 -13.63 1.37
N VAL A 444 -11.60 -14.35 1.53
CA VAL A 444 -12.93 -13.90 1.09
C VAL A 444 -13.65 -13.00 2.11
N LEU A 445 -13.11 -12.84 3.33
CA LEU A 445 -13.72 -12.09 4.44
C LEU A 445 -13.43 -10.59 4.45
N PHE A 446 -12.67 -10.07 3.46
CA PHE A 446 -12.41 -8.63 3.38
C PHE A 446 -13.70 -7.81 3.42
N SER A 447 -13.62 -6.55 3.84
CA SER A 447 -14.74 -5.62 3.88
C SER A 447 -14.29 -4.22 3.44
N GLY A 448 -15.24 -3.30 3.23
CA GLY A 448 -14.90 -1.89 3.12
C GLY A 448 -14.46 -1.33 4.47
N ALA A 449 -13.42 -0.48 4.48
CA ALA A 449 -12.98 0.16 5.72
C ALA A 449 -14.07 1.09 6.28
N VAL A 450 -14.31 0.99 7.58
CA VAL A 450 -15.29 1.84 8.26
C VAL A 450 -14.86 3.31 8.15
N ASN A 451 -15.82 4.22 7.99
CA ASN A 451 -15.59 5.66 7.78
C ASN A 451 -14.75 6.00 6.53
N SER A 452 -14.67 5.08 5.56
CA SER A 452 -14.07 5.35 4.24
C SER A 452 -15.12 5.47 3.15
N THR A 453 -14.71 5.87 1.96
CA THR A 453 -15.58 5.87 0.79
C THR A 453 -16.11 4.44 0.52
N PRO A 454 -17.41 4.27 0.22
CA PRO A 454 -17.97 2.96 -0.10
C PRO A 454 -17.21 2.27 -1.23
N LEU A 455 -17.10 0.94 -1.16
CA LEU A 455 -16.49 0.16 -2.22
C LEU A 455 -17.30 0.30 -3.51
N ARG A 456 -16.60 0.36 -4.64
CA ARG A 456 -17.22 0.38 -5.98
C ARG A 456 -16.85 -0.89 -6.73
N ARG A 457 -17.83 -1.48 -7.42
CA ARG A 457 -17.69 -2.73 -8.16
C ARG A 457 -16.85 -2.55 -9.44
N ARG A 458 -15.97 -3.52 -9.71
CA ARG A 458 -15.20 -3.68 -10.95
C ARG A 458 -15.64 -4.94 -11.71
N LEU A 459 -16.56 -4.76 -12.66
CA LEU A 459 -17.32 -5.86 -13.29
C LEU A 459 -16.47 -6.97 -13.95
N ASN A 460 -15.28 -6.66 -14.49
CA ASN A 460 -14.43 -7.65 -15.17
C ASN A 460 -13.71 -8.62 -14.21
N PHE A 461 -13.91 -8.48 -12.90
CA PHE A 461 -13.39 -9.37 -11.87
C PHE A 461 -14.51 -9.90 -10.99
N PRO A 462 -14.35 -11.07 -10.36
CA PRO A 462 -15.38 -11.62 -9.52
C PRO A 462 -15.58 -10.82 -8.23
N SER A 463 -16.82 -10.77 -7.73
CA SER A 463 -17.19 -10.04 -6.51
C SER A 463 -16.56 -10.64 -5.24
N TYR A 464 -16.22 -11.93 -5.27
CA TYR A 464 -15.54 -12.62 -4.18
C TYR A 464 -14.04 -12.29 -4.08
N SER A 465 -13.46 -11.62 -5.08
CA SER A 465 -12.05 -11.20 -5.08
C SER A 465 -11.92 -9.73 -4.69
N TRP A 466 -10.85 -9.38 -3.98
CA TRP A 466 -10.49 -7.98 -3.74
C TRP A 466 -10.30 -7.19 -5.05
N ALA A 467 -9.93 -7.87 -6.14
CA ALA A 467 -9.81 -7.26 -7.47
C ALA A 467 -11.18 -6.89 -8.07
N GLY A 468 -12.27 -7.40 -7.51
CA GLY A 468 -13.64 -7.00 -7.85
C GLY A 468 -14.04 -5.61 -7.33
N TRP A 469 -13.18 -4.93 -6.56
CA TRP A 469 -13.53 -3.72 -5.82
C TRP A 469 -12.51 -2.58 -5.97
N ILE A 470 -13.01 -1.36 -5.86
CA ILE A 470 -12.26 -0.09 -5.82
C ILE A 470 -12.62 0.60 -4.50
N GLY A 471 -11.62 0.98 -3.71
CA GLY A 471 -11.81 1.67 -2.44
C GLY A 471 -10.83 1.19 -1.38
N THR A 472 -11.03 1.63 -0.14
CA THR A 472 -10.20 1.21 0.98
C THR A 472 -10.73 -0.11 1.53
N LEU A 473 -10.01 -1.21 1.31
CA LEU A 473 -10.35 -2.50 1.93
C LEU A 473 -9.81 -2.61 3.34
N GLU A 474 -10.58 -3.22 4.22
CA GLU A 474 -10.19 -3.62 5.56
C GLU A 474 -10.22 -5.15 5.69
N SER A 475 -9.38 -5.63 6.62
CA SER A 475 -9.34 -6.99 7.14
C SER A 475 -9.60 -8.13 6.16
N LEU A 476 -8.57 -8.61 5.47
CA LEU A 476 -8.61 -10.00 4.95
C LEU A 476 -8.47 -11.02 6.08
N CYS A 477 -7.84 -10.61 7.18
CA CYS A 477 -7.17 -11.52 8.11
C CYS A 477 -7.01 -10.88 9.50
N ASP A 478 -8.09 -10.58 10.21
CA ASP A 478 -8.08 -10.49 11.68
C ASP A 478 -8.67 -11.79 12.22
N GLY A 479 -7.79 -12.77 12.42
CA GLY A 479 -8.19 -14.04 12.99
C GLY A 479 -8.52 -13.85 14.46
N PRO A 480 -9.03 -14.89 15.15
CA PRO A 480 -9.35 -14.83 16.59
C PRO A 480 -8.14 -14.53 17.51
N GLY A 481 -6.94 -14.36 16.93
CA GLY A 481 -5.64 -14.26 17.60
C GLY A 481 -5.27 -12.91 18.20
N SER A 482 -6.17 -11.93 18.34
CA SER A 482 -5.83 -10.72 19.13
C SER A 482 -5.54 -11.04 20.61
N ARG A 483 -5.86 -12.26 21.08
CA ARG A 483 -5.73 -12.68 22.48
C ARG A 483 -4.65 -13.75 22.79
N THR A 484 -3.97 -14.37 21.81
CA THR A 484 -3.17 -15.61 22.06
C THR A 484 -1.65 -15.50 21.87
N GLY A 485 -1.10 -14.31 21.59
CA GLY A 485 0.36 -14.07 21.62
C GLY A 485 1.20 -14.67 20.49
N ASN A 486 0.69 -15.66 19.72
CA ASN A 486 1.30 -16.13 18.47
C ASN A 486 0.25 -16.16 17.32
N PRO A 487 0.32 -15.22 16.36
CA PRO A 487 -0.70 -15.08 15.33
C PRO A 487 -0.76 -16.26 14.35
N ASN A 488 0.36 -16.88 13.97
CA ASN A 488 0.36 -17.97 12.97
C ASN A 488 -0.28 -19.26 13.49
N LEU A 489 -0.07 -19.59 14.78
CA LEU A 489 -0.68 -20.75 15.40
C LEU A 489 -2.20 -20.58 15.57
N ALA A 490 -2.65 -19.37 15.89
CA ALA A 490 -4.08 -19.02 15.96
C ALA A 490 -4.77 -19.18 14.60
N TRP A 491 -4.10 -18.79 13.52
CA TRP A 491 -4.61 -18.92 12.15
C TRP A 491 -4.78 -20.36 11.70
N ASN A 492 -3.74 -21.18 11.86
CA ASN A 492 -3.81 -22.58 11.49
C ASN A 492 -4.92 -23.31 12.28
N LYS A 493 -5.09 -22.95 13.57
CA LYS A 493 -6.17 -23.46 14.39
C LYS A 493 -7.54 -23.05 13.86
N TRP A 494 -7.75 -21.77 13.55
CA TRP A 494 -9.02 -21.28 12.99
C TRP A 494 -9.34 -21.93 11.64
N LEU A 495 -8.38 -22.01 10.72
CA LEU A 495 -8.61 -22.69 9.43
C LEU A 495 -9.03 -24.17 9.61
N CYS A 496 -8.46 -24.87 10.59
CA CYS A 496 -8.82 -26.27 10.88
C CYS A 496 -10.16 -26.44 11.62
N ASP A 497 -10.40 -25.61 12.64
CA ASP A 497 -11.48 -25.82 13.61
C ASP A 497 -12.74 -24.99 13.29
N SER A 498 -12.59 -23.91 12.53
CA SER A 498 -13.61 -22.86 12.36
C SER A 498 -14.13 -22.71 10.93
N THR A 499 -13.62 -23.49 9.97
CA THR A 499 -14.06 -23.45 8.55
C THR A 499 -14.54 -24.83 8.08
N TRP A 500 -15.54 -24.84 7.17
CA TRP A 500 -16.17 -26.08 6.68
C TRP A 500 -16.42 -26.10 5.16
N ILE A 501 -16.37 -24.95 4.50
CA ILE A 501 -16.71 -24.85 3.08
C ILE A 501 -15.64 -25.58 2.27
N VAL A 502 -16.02 -26.32 1.22
CA VAL A 502 -15.08 -26.85 0.23
C VAL A 502 -15.19 -26.00 -1.02
N TRP A 503 -14.15 -25.21 -1.30
CA TRP A 503 -14.16 -24.26 -2.40
C TRP A 503 -13.77 -24.93 -3.73
N TYR A 504 -14.70 -24.92 -4.68
CA TYR A 504 -14.43 -25.28 -6.07
C TYR A 504 -14.44 -24.04 -6.95
N LYS A 505 -13.61 -24.06 -7.98
CA LYS A 505 -13.61 -23.08 -9.07
C LYS A 505 -14.06 -23.77 -10.35
N ARG A 506 -14.92 -23.10 -11.09
CA ARG A 506 -15.43 -23.58 -12.37
C ARG A 506 -15.05 -22.61 -13.49
N SER A 507 -14.43 -23.11 -14.55
CA SER A 507 -14.11 -22.31 -15.74
C SER A 507 -15.36 -22.00 -16.57
N SER A 508 -15.24 -21.06 -17.50
CA SER A 508 -16.27 -20.77 -18.51
C SER A 508 -16.58 -21.98 -19.41
N SER A 509 -15.61 -22.88 -19.61
CA SER A 509 -15.80 -24.18 -20.28
C SER A 509 -16.47 -25.25 -19.43
N GLY A 510 -16.80 -24.94 -18.17
CA GLY A 510 -17.49 -25.84 -17.24
C GLY A 510 -16.58 -26.78 -16.46
N VAL A 511 -15.25 -26.70 -16.63
CA VAL A 511 -14.28 -27.55 -15.92
C VAL A 511 -14.22 -27.16 -14.45
N LEU A 512 -14.38 -28.15 -13.57
CA LEU A 512 -14.45 -27.98 -12.13
C LEU A 512 -13.15 -28.45 -11.46
N ASN A 513 -12.57 -27.61 -10.61
CA ASN A 513 -11.36 -27.92 -9.84
C ASN A 513 -11.47 -27.41 -8.41
N LEU A 514 -10.73 -28.01 -7.49
CA LEU A 514 -10.55 -27.42 -6.15
C LEU A 514 -9.79 -26.09 -6.25
N VAL A 515 -10.17 -25.12 -5.44
CA VAL A 515 -9.39 -23.88 -5.27
C VAL A 515 -8.05 -24.19 -4.60
N TRP A 516 -8.06 -25.12 -3.64
CA TRP A 516 -6.89 -25.59 -2.92
C TRP A 516 -6.92 -27.11 -2.79
N ASP A 517 -5.87 -27.72 -3.31
CA ASP A 517 -5.55 -29.13 -3.12
C ASP A 517 -4.11 -29.23 -2.61
N PRO A 518 -3.89 -29.54 -1.32
CA PRO A 518 -2.55 -29.65 -0.76
C PRO A 518 -1.75 -30.82 -1.35
N ALA A 519 -2.42 -31.88 -1.84
CA ALA A 519 -1.74 -33.03 -2.42
C ALA A 519 -1.22 -32.75 -3.84
N ALA A 520 -1.86 -31.82 -4.55
CA ALA A 520 -1.45 -31.40 -5.89
C ALA A 520 -0.30 -30.37 -5.90
N ASN A 521 0.10 -29.83 -4.74
CA ASN A 521 1.15 -28.81 -4.64
C ASN A 521 2.46 -29.41 -4.11
N GLU A 522 3.35 -29.80 -5.02
CA GLU A 522 4.66 -30.40 -4.71
C GLU A 522 5.56 -29.54 -3.80
N SER A 523 5.38 -28.21 -3.82
CA SER A 523 6.14 -27.28 -2.98
C SER A 523 5.54 -27.08 -1.59
N PHE A 524 4.35 -27.63 -1.33
CA PHE A 524 3.68 -27.51 -0.05
C PHE A 524 4.22 -28.54 0.94
N PRO A 525 4.71 -28.12 2.12
CA PRO A 525 5.35 -29.03 3.06
C PRO A 525 4.30 -29.79 3.87
N ILE A 526 3.78 -30.90 3.32
CA ILE A 526 2.71 -31.71 3.94
C ILE A 526 3.02 -32.13 5.39
N ASP A 527 4.30 -32.24 5.75
CA ASP A 527 4.75 -32.67 7.08
C ASP A 527 5.14 -31.52 8.03
N ASP A 528 5.15 -30.26 7.56
CA ASP A 528 5.54 -29.11 8.38
C ASP A 528 4.33 -28.55 9.17
N PRO A 529 4.31 -28.66 10.51
CA PRO A 529 3.17 -28.20 11.32
C PRO A 529 3.05 -26.68 11.39
N SER A 530 4.05 -25.91 10.95
CA SER A 530 3.99 -24.45 10.91
C SER A 530 3.19 -23.92 9.71
N PHE A 531 3.04 -24.73 8.66
CA PHE A 531 2.43 -24.37 7.38
C PHE A 531 1.31 -25.34 7.00
N ILE A 532 0.19 -25.29 7.74
CA ILE A 532 -0.86 -26.29 7.55
C ILE A 532 -1.74 -25.97 6.34
N GLY A 533 -2.07 -24.70 6.08
CA GLY A 533 -3.32 -24.43 5.34
C GLY A 533 -4.49 -25.19 6.01
N TYR A 534 -5.66 -25.30 5.40
CA TYR A 534 -6.68 -26.26 5.87
C TYR A 534 -6.40 -27.66 5.29
N ARG A 535 -5.47 -28.43 5.88
CA ARG A 535 -5.22 -29.86 5.53
C ARG A 535 -6.41 -30.76 5.85
N LYS A 536 -7.15 -30.42 6.91
CA LYS A 536 -8.35 -31.12 7.36
C LYS A 536 -9.44 -30.08 7.56
N ARG A 537 -10.55 -30.24 6.84
CA ARG A 537 -11.76 -29.43 7.06
C ARG A 537 -12.70 -30.21 7.97
N GLN A 538 -13.23 -29.56 8.99
CA GLN A 538 -14.28 -30.15 9.81
C GLN A 538 -15.62 -30.03 9.07
N PRO A 539 -16.51 -31.02 9.18
CA PRO A 539 -17.88 -30.84 8.68
C PRO A 539 -18.56 -29.71 9.45
N PHE A 540 -19.47 -29.00 8.80
CA PHE A 540 -20.27 -27.98 9.47
C PHE A 540 -21.05 -28.59 10.64
N ARG A 541 -20.93 -27.96 11.82
CA ARG A 541 -21.62 -28.36 13.03
C ARG A 541 -22.80 -27.39 13.27
N PRO A 542 -24.00 -27.72 12.77
CA PRO A 542 -25.16 -26.84 12.94
C PRO A 542 -25.53 -26.68 14.43
N PRO A 543 -26.08 -25.51 14.82
CA PRO A 543 -26.74 -25.36 16.12
C PRO A 543 -27.77 -26.47 16.36
N ALA A 544 -27.95 -26.87 17.62
CA ALA A 544 -28.80 -28.00 17.97
C ALA A 544 -30.24 -27.87 17.43
N ALA A 545 -30.79 -26.66 17.32
CA ALA A 545 -32.11 -26.48 16.74
C ALA A 545 -32.18 -26.78 15.23
N LEU A 546 -31.13 -26.45 14.47
CA LEU A 546 -31.08 -26.79 13.04
C LEU A 546 -30.96 -28.31 12.83
N THR A 547 -30.22 -29.00 13.70
CA THR A 547 -30.19 -30.47 13.72
C THR A 547 -31.58 -31.04 13.99
N ARG A 548 -32.32 -30.49 14.96
CA ARG A 548 -33.70 -30.90 15.24
C ARG A 548 -34.66 -30.66 14.06
N ARG A 549 -34.40 -29.66 13.22
CA ARG A 549 -35.15 -29.40 11.98
C ARG A 549 -34.81 -30.38 10.84
N GLY A 550 -33.83 -31.27 11.03
CA GLY A 550 -33.46 -32.28 10.04
C GLY A 550 -32.70 -31.74 8.83
N ILE A 551 -32.06 -30.58 8.94
CA ILE A 551 -31.26 -30.01 7.84
C ILE A 551 -30.01 -30.86 7.65
N SER A 552 -29.93 -31.58 6.54
CA SER A 552 -28.74 -32.36 6.18
C SER A 552 -27.65 -31.44 5.62
N THR A 553 -26.50 -31.39 6.31
CA THR A 553 -25.34 -30.55 5.96
C THR A 553 -24.15 -31.37 5.46
N THR A 554 -24.38 -32.66 5.14
CA THR A 554 -23.32 -33.61 4.76
C THR A 554 -22.86 -33.45 3.31
N ARG A 555 -23.69 -32.84 2.46
CA ARG A 555 -23.36 -32.64 1.05
C ARG A 555 -22.44 -31.44 0.88
N THR A 556 -21.21 -31.69 0.45
CA THR A 556 -20.22 -30.64 0.13
C THR A 556 -19.71 -30.72 -1.32
N ALA A 557 -19.91 -31.87 -1.98
CA ALA A 557 -19.52 -32.07 -3.36
C ALA A 557 -20.44 -31.29 -4.32
N PRO A 558 -19.86 -30.55 -5.27
CA PRO A 558 -20.59 -29.73 -6.22
C PRO A 558 -21.36 -30.57 -7.24
N THR A 559 -22.43 -30.00 -7.79
CA THR A 559 -23.12 -30.56 -8.95
C THR A 559 -22.25 -30.47 -10.20
N GLU A 560 -22.10 -31.57 -10.95
CA GLU A 560 -21.21 -31.63 -12.12
C GLU A 560 -21.79 -30.92 -13.36
N HIS A 561 -23.09 -31.09 -13.61
CA HIS A 561 -23.77 -30.57 -14.80
C HIS A 561 -24.73 -29.43 -14.44
N PHE A 562 -24.74 -28.40 -15.28
CA PHE A 562 -25.71 -27.33 -15.17
C PHE A 562 -27.12 -27.79 -15.54
N LYS A 563 -28.10 -27.34 -14.78
CA LYS A 563 -29.51 -27.43 -15.17
C LYS A 563 -29.92 -26.30 -16.13
N HIS A 564 -29.12 -25.24 -16.24
CA HIS A 564 -29.42 -23.99 -16.96
C HIS A 564 -28.18 -23.40 -17.65
N GLU A 565 -28.36 -22.62 -18.72
CA GLU A 565 -27.27 -21.87 -19.34
C GLU A 565 -26.66 -20.86 -18.36
N MET A 566 -25.34 -20.80 -18.32
CA MET A 566 -24.60 -19.85 -17.47
C MET A 566 -24.13 -18.66 -18.28
N PRO A 567 -24.01 -17.47 -17.65
CA PRO A 567 -23.42 -16.33 -18.31
C PRO A 567 -21.97 -16.64 -18.69
N THR A 568 -21.56 -16.17 -19.88
CA THR A 568 -20.17 -16.20 -20.30
C THR A 568 -19.40 -15.14 -19.51
N LEU A 569 -18.56 -15.60 -18.57
CA LEU A 569 -17.72 -14.75 -17.74
C LEU A 569 -16.25 -14.97 -18.09
N ASP A 570 -15.46 -13.90 -18.07
CA ASP A 570 -14.01 -13.93 -18.33
C ASP A 570 -13.20 -14.45 -17.13
N TYR A 571 -13.89 -14.83 -16.06
CA TYR A 571 -13.31 -15.36 -14.84
C TYR A 571 -14.02 -16.63 -14.40
N HIS A 572 -13.40 -17.35 -13.46
CA HIS A 572 -13.95 -18.58 -12.90
C HIS A 572 -15.05 -18.24 -11.87
N LEU A 573 -16.09 -19.06 -11.81
CA LEU A 573 -17.07 -19.02 -10.73
C LEU A 573 -16.60 -19.85 -9.54
N LEU A 574 -16.93 -19.40 -8.34
CA LEU A 574 -16.87 -20.26 -7.16
C LEU A 574 -18.13 -21.11 -7.06
N GLN A 575 -17.97 -22.39 -6.75
CA GLN A 575 -19.05 -23.32 -6.53
C GLN A 575 -18.81 -24.05 -5.21
N PHE A 576 -19.77 -23.96 -4.28
CA PHE A 576 -19.61 -24.54 -2.95
C PHE A 576 -20.96 -24.71 -2.24
N TRP A 577 -20.99 -25.54 -1.22
CA TRP A 577 -22.17 -25.72 -0.36
C TRP A 577 -21.97 -25.01 0.98
N THR A 578 -23.00 -24.31 1.43
CA THR A 578 -23.05 -23.73 2.78
C THR A 578 -24.50 -23.49 3.23
N LEU A 579 -24.68 -22.96 4.44
CA LEU A 579 -25.97 -22.57 4.98
C LEU A 579 -26.35 -21.16 4.52
N ALA A 580 -27.51 -21.02 3.90
CA ALA A 580 -28.15 -19.76 3.52
C ALA A 580 -29.34 -19.45 4.44
N ILE A 581 -29.48 -18.19 4.82
CA ILE A 581 -30.47 -17.68 5.76
C ILE A 581 -30.97 -16.32 5.23
N TRP A 582 -32.20 -15.93 5.57
CA TRP A 582 -32.81 -14.69 5.10
C TRP A 582 -33.03 -13.71 6.26
N PHE A 583 -32.52 -12.48 6.13
CA PHE A 583 -32.60 -11.42 7.14
C PHE A 583 -33.05 -10.10 6.51
N ASN A 584 -33.76 -9.27 7.27
CA ASN A 584 -33.96 -7.88 6.85
C ASN A 584 -32.73 -7.04 7.22
N LEU A 585 -32.53 -5.95 6.47
CA LEU A 585 -31.57 -4.92 6.83
C LEU A 585 -32.29 -3.80 7.59
N ASP A 586 -31.72 -3.38 8.72
CA ASP A 586 -32.17 -2.20 9.48
C ASP A 586 -30.97 -1.35 9.90
N PHE A 587 -31.20 -0.14 10.43
CA PHE A 587 -30.16 0.78 10.89
C PHE A 587 -29.06 1.05 9.86
N ILE A 588 -29.44 1.17 8.58
CA ILE A 588 -28.50 1.45 7.50
C ILE A 588 -27.80 2.78 7.78
N ASN A 589 -26.51 2.73 8.07
CA ASN A 589 -25.67 3.90 8.29
C ASN A 589 -24.89 4.21 7.01
N PRO A 590 -25.28 5.24 6.24
CA PRO A 590 -24.62 5.58 4.98
C PRO A 590 -23.20 6.12 5.15
N PHE A 591 -22.85 6.63 6.33
CA PHE A 591 -21.52 7.17 6.63
C PHE A 591 -20.52 6.07 7.01
N MET A 592 -20.99 5.06 7.73
CA MET A 592 -20.19 3.90 8.11
C MET A 592 -20.27 2.77 7.08
N THR A 593 -21.19 2.84 6.12
CA THR A 593 -21.52 1.77 5.17
C THR A 593 -21.89 0.46 5.85
N THR A 594 -22.60 0.53 6.97
CA THR A 594 -23.01 -0.64 7.75
C THR A 594 -24.53 -0.74 7.87
N ALA A 595 -25.02 -1.95 8.11
CA ALA A 595 -26.42 -2.22 8.43
C ALA A 595 -26.53 -3.34 9.48
N GLY A 596 -27.57 -3.28 10.30
CA GLY A 596 -27.95 -4.37 11.20
C GLY A 596 -28.69 -5.48 10.45
N LEU A 597 -28.38 -6.72 10.77
CA LEU A 597 -29.16 -7.89 10.35
C LEU A 597 -30.27 -8.12 11.37
N VAL A 598 -31.51 -8.17 10.89
CA VAL A 598 -32.70 -8.36 11.72
C VAL A 598 -33.39 -9.67 11.36
N ASP A 599 -33.65 -10.49 12.36
CA ASP A 599 -34.34 -11.78 12.22
C ASP A 599 -35.88 -11.61 12.12
N SER A 600 -36.60 -12.72 11.94
CA SER A 600 -38.06 -12.68 11.80
C SER A 600 -38.84 -12.19 13.03
N PRO A 601 -38.37 -12.42 14.28
CA PRO A 601 -38.87 -11.72 15.47
C PRO A 601 -38.65 -10.20 15.51
N GLY A 602 -37.80 -9.64 14.64
CA GLY A 602 -37.46 -8.22 14.67
C GLY A 602 -36.28 -7.89 15.62
N VAL A 603 -35.49 -8.89 16.00
CA VAL A 603 -34.29 -8.70 16.84
C VAL A 603 -33.08 -8.52 15.95
N GLN A 604 -32.29 -7.47 16.22
CA GLN A 604 -30.99 -7.31 15.57
C GLN A 604 -30.04 -8.39 16.10
N CYS A 605 -29.62 -9.29 15.21
CA CYS A 605 -28.82 -10.46 15.53
C CYS A 605 -27.45 -10.47 14.83
N GLY A 606 -27.09 -9.40 14.13
CA GLY A 606 -25.82 -9.29 13.43
C GLY A 606 -25.60 -7.92 12.81
N THR A 607 -24.44 -7.75 12.18
CA THR A 607 -24.05 -6.52 11.49
C THR A 607 -23.32 -6.88 10.20
N VAL A 608 -23.58 -6.12 9.14
CA VAL A 608 -22.88 -6.25 7.85
C VAL A 608 -22.33 -4.91 7.39
N THR A 609 -21.13 -4.94 6.85
CA THR A 609 -20.57 -3.86 6.04
C THR A 609 -21.05 -4.06 4.60
N LEU A 610 -21.70 -3.03 4.05
CA LEU A 610 -22.32 -3.05 2.73
C LEU A 610 -21.29 -2.64 1.67
N ASP A 611 -21.08 -3.51 0.69
CA ASP A 611 -20.30 -3.19 -0.51
C ASP A 611 -21.16 -2.34 -1.48
N ALA A 612 -20.59 -1.60 -2.44
CA ALA A 612 -21.38 -0.87 -3.46
C ALA A 612 -22.54 0.01 -2.93
N PHE A 613 -22.38 0.65 -1.75
CA PHE A 613 -23.45 1.42 -1.09
C PHE A 613 -24.14 2.48 -1.97
N GLY A 614 -23.47 3.01 -2.99
CA GLY A 614 -24.07 3.92 -3.98
C GLY A 614 -25.26 3.33 -4.75
N GLU A 615 -25.46 2.02 -4.72
CA GLU A 615 -26.59 1.29 -5.33
C GLU A 615 -27.76 1.11 -4.35
N MET A 616 -28.23 2.22 -3.79
CA MET A 616 -29.36 2.27 -2.85
C MET A 616 -30.64 1.53 -3.28
N PRO A 617 -30.99 1.39 -4.58
CA PRO A 617 -32.17 0.62 -4.98
C PRO A 617 -32.16 -0.84 -4.49
N PHE A 618 -30.99 -1.49 -4.43
CA PHE A 618 -30.88 -2.85 -3.92
C PHE A 618 -31.16 -2.91 -2.41
N TYR A 619 -30.47 -2.07 -1.64
CA TYR A 619 -30.58 -2.03 -0.18
C TYR A 619 -31.92 -1.51 0.33
N ASN A 620 -32.67 -0.77 -0.49
CA ASN A 620 -34.02 -0.29 -0.18
C ASN A 620 -35.14 -1.27 -0.60
N SER A 621 -34.78 -2.46 -1.10
CA SER A 621 -35.78 -3.47 -1.47
C SER A 621 -36.56 -3.95 -0.24
N LYS A 622 -37.86 -4.23 -0.40
CA LYS A 622 -38.80 -4.49 0.70
C LYS A 622 -38.85 -5.96 1.16
N GLY A 623 -37.80 -6.75 0.92
CA GLY A 623 -37.77 -8.18 1.22
C GLY A 623 -36.53 -8.60 2.01
N PRO A 624 -36.56 -9.79 2.63
CA PRO A 624 -35.41 -10.29 3.35
C PRO A 624 -34.30 -10.67 2.37
N PHE A 625 -33.09 -10.28 2.69
CA PHE A 625 -31.89 -10.53 1.91
C PHE A 625 -31.29 -11.88 2.25
N GLU A 626 -30.75 -12.54 1.24
CA GLU A 626 -30.04 -13.81 1.44
C GLU A 626 -28.64 -13.58 1.97
N VAL A 627 -28.32 -14.26 3.07
CA VAL A 627 -27.06 -14.22 3.78
C VAL A 627 -26.53 -15.64 3.93
N ILE A 628 -25.29 -15.88 3.55
CA ILE A 628 -24.63 -17.18 3.69
C ILE A 628 -23.63 -17.19 4.84
N LEU A 629 -23.50 -18.31 5.54
CA LEU A 629 -22.46 -18.52 6.54
C LEU A 629 -21.14 -18.94 5.88
N LEU A 630 -20.02 -18.40 6.36
CA LEU A 630 -18.69 -18.68 5.80
C LEU A 630 -17.80 -19.47 6.76
N SER A 631 -17.79 -19.08 8.03
CA SER A 631 -16.91 -19.65 9.07
C SER A 631 -17.40 -19.24 10.45
N HIS A 632 -16.88 -19.85 11.51
CA HIS A 632 -17.05 -19.34 12.86
C HIS A 632 -16.23 -18.06 13.03
N TYR A 633 -16.84 -17.00 13.57
CA TYR A 633 -16.12 -15.79 13.99
C TYR A 633 -15.50 -16.02 15.37
N ASP A 634 -16.35 -16.39 16.32
CA ASP A 634 -15.98 -16.79 17.68
C ASP A 634 -16.89 -17.92 18.23
N ASP A 635 -16.95 -18.03 19.56
CA ASP A 635 -17.76 -19.04 20.23
C ASP A 635 -19.28 -18.83 20.08
N ASP A 636 -19.73 -17.62 19.71
CA ASP A 636 -21.15 -17.25 19.65
C ASP A 636 -21.60 -16.72 18.29
N GLU A 637 -20.68 -16.43 17.37
CA GLU A 637 -20.96 -15.76 16.10
C GLU A 637 -20.38 -16.50 14.87
N TYR A 638 -20.97 -16.21 13.71
CA TYR A 638 -20.51 -16.65 12.40
C TYR A 638 -20.11 -15.46 11.54
N ASN A 639 -19.04 -15.62 10.75
CA ASN A 639 -18.80 -14.76 9.60
C ASN A 639 -19.83 -15.03 8.51
N VAL A 640 -20.33 -13.97 7.90
CA VAL A 640 -21.37 -14.04 6.87
C VAL A 640 -21.06 -13.22 5.63
N MET A 641 -21.76 -13.55 4.54
CA MET A 641 -21.75 -12.79 3.29
C MET A 641 -23.17 -12.53 2.81
N LEU A 642 -23.45 -11.28 2.48
CA LEU A 642 -24.70 -10.83 1.87
C LEU A 642 -24.63 -11.04 0.36
N LEU A 643 -25.68 -11.62 -0.24
CA LEU A 643 -25.73 -11.95 -1.66
C LEU A 643 -26.83 -11.19 -2.42
N GLU A 644 -26.54 -10.89 -3.68
CA GLU A 644 -27.53 -10.53 -4.71
C GLU A 644 -27.46 -11.57 -5.84
N TRP A 645 -28.62 -12.01 -6.33
CA TRP A 645 -28.68 -13.00 -7.42
C TRP A 645 -28.99 -12.33 -8.76
N ASN A 646 -28.08 -12.52 -9.71
CA ASN A 646 -28.24 -12.17 -11.11
C ASN A 646 -28.49 -13.46 -11.91
N GLY A 647 -29.75 -13.88 -11.97
CA GLY A 647 -30.13 -15.18 -12.50
C GLY A 647 -29.62 -16.32 -11.60
N ASN A 648 -28.71 -17.15 -12.12
CA ASN A 648 -28.15 -18.30 -11.38
C ASN A 648 -26.80 -18.00 -10.73
N VAL A 649 -26.28 -16.78 -10.86
CA VAL A 649 -24.99 -16.37 -10.29
C VAL A 649 -25.25 -15.33 -9.21
N ALA A 650 -24.73 -15.61 -8.02
CA ALA A 650 -24.71 -14.66 -6.93
C ALA A 650 -23.51 -13.72 -7.05
N GLU A 651 -23.69 -12.48 -6.67
CA GLU A 651 -22.64 -11.52 -6.37
C GLU A 651 -22.67 -11.19 -4.88
N ARG A 652 -21.47 -10.97 -4.32
CA ARG A 652 -21.28 -10.48 -2.98
C ARG A 652 -21.70 -9.00 -2.89
N ARG A 653 -22.45 -8.66 -1.85
CA ARG A 653 -22.95 -7.30 -1.53
C ARG A 653 -22.56 -6.80 -0.15
N GLY A 654 -21.83 -7.60 0.62
CA GLY A 654 -21.35 -7.24 1.94
C GLY A 654 -20.80 -8.44 2.71
N THR A 655 -20.05 -8.15 3.76
CA THR A 655 -19.56 -9.13 4.74
C THR A 655 -19.80 -8.63 6.14
N GLY A 656 -19.89 -9.56 7.10
CA GLY A 656 -20.09 -9.19 8.49
C GLY A 656 -20.22 -10.41 9.38
N GLU A 657 -20.97 -10.25 10.47
CA GLU A 657 -21.14 -11.27 11.49
C GLU A 657 -22.61 -11.43 11.92
N VAL A 658 -22.97 -12.64 12.34
CA VAL A 658 -24.30 -12.95 12.89
C VAL A 658 -24.18 -13.89 14.08
N GLN A 659 -25.00 -13.65 15.09
CA GLN A 659 -25.11 -14.49 16.28
C GLN A 659 -25.72 -15.85 15.93
N LYS A 660 -25.21 -16.91 16.55
CA LYS A 660 -25.70 -18.30 16.40
C LYS A 660 -27.20 -18.43 16.71
N THR A 661 -27.72 -17.63 17.63
CA THR A 661 -29.15 -17.58 17.99
C THR A 661 -30.02 -17.00 16.87
N GLY A 662 -29.52 -16.01 16.13
CA GLY A 662 -30.22 -15.38 15.01
C GLY A 662 -30.41 -16.32 13.82
N VAL A 663 -29.47 -17.27 13.65
CA VAL A 663 -29.52 -18.28 12.57
C VAL A 663 -30.79 -19.13 12.64
N GLU A 664 -31.36 -19.37 13.83
CA GLU A 664 -32.56 -20.19 13.99
C GLU A 664 -33.84 -19.46 13.56
N HIS A 665 -33.82 -18.13 13.57
CA HIS A 665 -34.98 -17.25 13.43
C HIS A 665 -35.02 -16.48 12.11
N GLY A 666 -34.26 -16.91 11.10
CA GLY A 666 -34.31 -16.30 9.76
C GLY A 666 -35.71 -16.33 9.13
N PHE A 667 -35.98 -15.38 8.25
CA PHE A 667 -37.24 -15.29 7.50
C PHE A 667 -37.46 -16.52 6.60
N PRO A 668 -38.72 -16.83 6.21
CA PRO A 668 -39.02 -17.89 5.26
C PRO A 668 -38.15 -17.82 4.00
N PRO A 669 -37.61 -18.95 3.51
CA PRO A 669 -37.90 -20.34 3.89
C PRO A 669 -37.24 -20.83 5.20
N GLY A 670 -36.51 -19.97 5.90
CA GLY A 670 -35.65 -20.33 7.02
C GLY A 670 -34.28 -20.82 6.53
N PRO A 671 -33.46 -21.41 7.42
CA PRO A 671 -32.12 -21.88 7.05
C PRO A 671 -32.16 -23.03 6.05
N VAL A 672 -31.39 -22.92 4.97
CA VAL A 672 -31.32 -23.91 3.90
C VAL A 672 -29.86 -24.23 3.62
N TRP A 673 -29.52 -25.52 3.62
CA TRP A 673 -28.23 -25.99 3.10
C TRP A 673 -28.31 -26.03 1.57
N LYS A 674 -27.61 -25.13 0.88
CA LYS A 674 -27.69 -25.00 -0.58
C LYS A 674 -26.34 -24.80 -1.23
N GLU A 675 -26.33 -25.08 -2.53
CA GLU A 675 -25.20 -24.81 -3.42
C GLU A 675 -25.22 -23.34 -3.86
N ILE A 676 -24.06 -22.71 -3.82
CA ILE A 676 -23.83 -21.32 -4.20
C ILE A 676 -22.93 -21.30 -5.43
N PHE A 677 -23.32 -20.48 -6.40
CA PHE A 677 -22.51 -20.11 -7.57
C PHE A 677 -22.16 -18.62 -7.42
N LEU A 678 -20.95 -18.32 -6.98
CA LEU A 678 -20.53 -16.95 -6.67
C LEU A 678 -19.56 -16.45 -7.74
N GLY A 679 -19.90 -15.31 -8.34
CA GLY A 679 -19.16 -14.68 -9.44
C GLY A 679 -18.77 -13.25 -9.18
#